data_AF-A0A094FWK7-F1
#
_entry.id   AF-A0A094FWK7-F1
#
_cell.length_a   1.000
_cell.length_b   1.000
_cell.length_c   1.000
_cell.angle_alpha   90.00
_cell.angle_beta   90.00
_cell.angle_gamma   90.00
#
_symmetry.space_group_name_H-M   'P 1'
#
loop_
_entity.id
_entity.type
_entity.pdbx_description
1 polymer ?
#
loop_
_entity_poly.entity_id
_entity_poly.type
_entity_poly.pdbx_seq_one_letter_code
_entity_poly.pdbx_strand_id
1 'polypeptide(L)'
;MKLTSSLRAGAVAAGRGLDFTHAVIGGGVVGLAVARRLAERAGGETLLVERHGDVGRESSSRNSEKLQQIHALSNSLNVPTSFIPLPKASALEPLILARTGVLESPTTGIINSHTYTHALLGALTSAGGDIALNTSLTSVSALPSGAGWELTTLDAATGEESTITAATLVNAAGLGACAVNNMVLPPSRHRKAFYAKGSYFSYSGAAPASRLIYPAPEPDLAGLGTHLTLDMAGQARFGPDVEWVSSPDELDVDEARLPGAMRAIREFVPGIEEGRLGGDYAGMRAKLRGREEGFQDFVVRREEGCEGFVNLLGIESPGLTSSLAIAEMVVRPLELTSECKVYGLSKWTVNGGELKLRHSCQPTYTPTCLLQVYLRSHASTEAPDHWALWSDPADAVACICFKLPLESSLLPPDSHTELLVITNLWRSWAGCNRAANDSAGQTSQTTTSSKTSTLDTAKPDWEDNPDFSISNFSQLPHTNFGVNQHMLINDEVKEALRQVLWQFRAPIRYAFAYGSGVFPQSKPASPSSTPSSRTSIHPNAPPAIAKAQDGQPKMIDFIFGVSHTEHWHSLNLHQHRDHYSGLGSLGSGAVSSVQDKFGAGVYFNPYVTVNGMLIKYGVVNLDTLCTDLSEWSTLYIAGRLHKPVKILRDDPRVRLANQINLLSALRTSLLLLPPSFTEMELYGTIAGISYMGDPRMALPTEDPSKVANIVGNNLPNFRRLYAPLIENLPNVEFHDPACSRPDWAADPNTNARLEQDMDPVKRGNMVRRLPKAFRSKLYFQFQKKFQIPQLEFNTMMEESTDEDAAGFKRRMGGGFERRIAQEPADELRNEVRGVIKKTIGWPSTVQSLKGIATGGFGRTYRYMSEKMEKHAQGKKKAANAAAVAAEKEASVKAAEKDSSAKAAEKPAEKSADKDAKPE
;
A
#
# COMPACT_ATOMS: atom_id res chain seq x y z
N MET A 1 10.29 -28.87 54.08
CA MET A 1 10.50 -29.93 55.09
C MET A 1 11.50 -29.38 56.11
N LYS A 2 11.16 -29.29 57.41
CA LYS A 2 12.13 -28.85 58.43
C LYS A 2 13.02 -30.03 58.81
N LEU A 3 14.33 -29.84 58.85
CA LEU A 3 15.31 -30.85 59.28
C LEU A 3 15.08 -31.16 60.77
N THR A 4 14.31 -32.20 61.07
CA THR A 4 14.26 -32.82 62.39
C THR A 4 14.96 -34.17 62.33
N SER A 5 15.49 -34.63 63.46
CA SER A 5 16.38 -35.81 63.66
C SER A 5 15.80 -37.19 63.29
N SER A 6 14.80 -37.24 62.41
CA SER A 6 14.08 -38.45 61.98
C SER A 6 14.18 -38.75 60.49
N LEU A 7 15.08 -38.09 59.75
CA LEU A 7 15.39 -38.47 58.37
C LEU A 7 16.26 -39.74 58.40
N ARG A 8 15.68 -40.89 58.02
CA ARG A 8 16.35 -42.19 58.03
C ARG A 8 17.55 -42.16 57.07
N ALA A 9 18.76 -42.30 57.62
CA ALA A 9 19.95 -42.66 56.86
C ALA A 9 19.73 -44.00 56.15
N GLY A 10 20.12 -44.10 54.88
CA GLY A 10 20.16 -45.37 54.18
C GLY A 10 21.41 -46.18 54.58
N ALA A 11 21.43 -47.44 54.16
CA ALA A 11 22.37 -48.45 54.68
C ALA A 11 23.86 -48.09 54.48
N VAL A 12 24.18 -47.21 53.52
CA VAL A 12 25.57 -46.84 53.19
C VAL A 12 26.06 -45.69 54.06
N ALA A 13 25.24 -44.66 54.29
CA ALA A 13 25.60 -43.54 55.18
C ALA A 13 25.64 -43.99 56.65
N ALA A 14 24.68 -44.84 57.05
CA ALA A 14 24.61 -45.41 58.40
C ALA A 14 25.85 -46.24 58.77
N GLY A 15 26.43 -46.97 57.81
CA GLY A 15 27.66 -47.75 58.02
C GLY A 15 28.91 -46.90 58.31
N ARG A 16 28.86 -45.58 58.10
CA ARG A 16 29.94 -44.63 58.39
C ARG A 16 29.59 -43.62 59.50
N GLY A 17 28.44 -43.77 60.15
CA GLY A 17 27.96 -42.83 61.19
C GLY A 17 27.55 -41.45 60.68
N LEU A 18 27.13 -41.34 59.40
CA LEU A 18 26.72 -40.09 58.76
C LEU A 18 25.23 -40.16 58.35
N ASP A 19 24.53 -39.02 58.34
CA ASP A 19 23.10 -38.96 57.95
C ASP A 19 22.88 -39.05 56.43
N PHE A 20 23.81 -38.50 55.63
CA PHE A 20 23.79 -38.55 54.16
C PHE A 20 25.23 -38.71 53.63
N THR A 21 25.37 -39.32 52.44
CA THR A 21 26.69 -39.46 51.81
C THR A 21 27.19 -38.18 51.11
N HIS A 22 26.27 -37.34 50.63
CA HIS A 22 26.58 -36.10 49.92
C HIS A 22 25.59 -35.00 50.32
N ALA A 23 26.07 -33.77 50.48
CA ALA A 23 25.23 -32.59 50.69
C ALA A 23 25.54 -31.52 49.62
N VAL A 24 24.52 -30.99 48.97
CA VAL A 24 24.62 -29.93 47.96
C VAL A 24 23.94 -28.68 48.49
N ILE A 25 24.65 -27.56 48.52
CA ILE A 25 24.14 -26.28 49.03
C ILE A 25 23.71 -25.39 47.85
N GLY A 26 22.44 -24.98 47.84
CA GLY A 26 21.82 -24.14 46.81
C GLY A 26 21.02 -24.94 45.77
N GLY A 27 19.74 -24.60 45.64
CA GLY A 27 18.75 -25.16 44.72
C GLY A 27 18.66 -24.43 43.37
N GLY A 28 19.71 -23.74 42.93
CA GLY A 28 19.81 -23.21 41.58
C GLY A 28 19.98 -24.32 40.52
N VAL A 29 19.90 -23.98 39.23
CA VAL A 29 19.97 -24.95 38.11
C VAL A 29 21.22 -25.84 38.17
N VAL A 30 22.36 -25.28 38.59
CA VAL A 30 23.63 -26.01 38.74
C VAL A 30 23.58 -26.95 39.95
N GLY A 31 23.09 -26.49 41.10
CA GLY A 31 22.98 -27.31 42.32
C GLY A 31 22.03 -28.50 42.14
N LEU A 32 20.91 -28.31 41.45
CA LEU A 32 19.97 -29.38 41.11
C LEU A 32 20.59 -30.41 40.15
N ALA A 33 21.33 -29.96 39.13
CA ALA A 33 21.99 -30.86 38.18
C ALA A 33 23.08 -31.71 38.86
N VAL A 34 23.86 -31.11 39.77
CA VAL A 34 24.87 -31.81 40.56
C VAL A 34 24.21 -32.80 41.53
N ALA A 35 23.19 -32.38 42.27
CA ALA A 35 22.46 -33.25 43.20
C ALA A 35 21.84 -34.47 42.50
N ARG A 36 21.26 -34.27 41.31
CA ARG A 36 20.75 -35.37 40.48
C ARG A 36 21.84 -36.37 40.11
N ARG A 37 23.00 -35.90 39.63
CA ARG A 37 24.10 -36.79 39.23
C ARG A 37 24.74 -37.54 40.40
N LEU A 38 24.76 -36.95 41.59
CA LEU A 38 25.23 -37.61 42.80
C LEU A 38 24.22 -38.67 43.29
N ALA A 39 22.92 -38.42 43.16
CA ALA A 39 21.86 -39.37 43.51
C ALA A 39 21.79 -40.58 42.55
N GLU A 40 22.19 -40.43 41.29
CA GLU A 40 22.24 -41.53 40.29
C GLU A 40 23.39 -42.53 40.54
N ARG A 41 24.35 -42.24 41.44
CA ARG A 41 25.45 -43.17 41.76
C ARG A 41 25.00 -44.26 42.73
N ALA A 42 25.44 -45.50 42.50
CA ALA A 42 25.13 -46.63 43.38
C ALA A 42 25.63 -46.37 44.81
N GLY A 43 24.70 -46.36 45.78
CA GLY A 43 24.97 -46.05 47.19
C GLY A 43 25.04 -44.55 47.53
N GLY A 44 24.68 -43.66 46.61
CA GLY A 44 24.67 -42.21 46.82
C GLY A 44 23.37 -41.70 47.46
N GLU A 45 23.42 -41.37 48.74
CA GLU A 45 22.36 -40.65 49.47
C GLU A 45 22.70 -39.16 49.49
N THR A 46 21.98 -38.36 48.69
CA THR A 46 22.28 -36.92 48.48
C THR A 46 21.19 -36.03 49.06
N LEU A 47 21.57 -35.10 49.93
CA LEU A 47 20.71 -34.03 50.46
C LEU A 47 20.98 -32.71 49.72
N LEU A 48 19.95 -32.04 49.21
CA LEU A 48 20.05 -30.67 48.72
C LEU A 48 19.44 -29.71 49.74
N VAL A 49 20.19 -28.68 50.12
CA VAL A 49 19.77 -27.66 51.09
C VAL A 49 19.63 -26.32 50.38
N GLU A 50 18.41 -25.79 50.35
CA GLU A 50 18.06 -24.49 49.77
C GLU A 50 17.59 -23.53 50.88
N ARG A 51 18.06 -22.28 50.83
CA ARG A 51 17.73 -21.24 51.81
C ARG A 51 16.35 -20.63 51.60
N HIS A 52 15.84 -20.65 50.37
CA HIS A 52 14.53 -20.12 49.99
C HIS A 52 13.43 -21.17 50.12
N GLY A 53 12.17 -20.73 50.12
CA GLY A 53 11.00 -21.62 50.22
C GLY A 53 10.77 -22.53 49.02
N ASP A 54 11.55 -22.36 47.94
CA ASP A 54 11.44 -23.09 46.67
C ASP A 54 12.77 -23.00 45.90
N VAL A 55 13.00 -23.89 44.93
CA VAL A 55 14.25 -23.97 44.16
C VAL A 55 14.32 -22.89 43.06
N GLY A 56 15.54 -22.53 42.63
CA GLY A 56 15.76 -21.64 41.47
C GLY A 56 15.51 -20.13 41.69
N ARG A 57 15.33 -19.67 42.93
CA ARG A 57 14.83 -18.31 43.29
C ARG A 57 15.82 -17.14 43.19
N GLU A 58 17.03 -17.34 42.67
CA GLU A 58 18.07 -16.30 42.57
C GLU A 58 18.48 -16.00 41.13
N SER A 59 19.76 -16.15 40.77
CA SER A 59 20.32 -15.79 39.46
C SER A 59 19.73 -16.61 38.30
N SER A 60 18.98 -17.68 38.57
CA SER A 60 18.28 -18.49 37.55
C SER A 60 16.89 -17.98 37.16
N SER A 61 16.21 -17.14 37.96
CA SER A 61 14.80 -16.76 37.72
C SER A 61 14.58 -15.31 37.24
N ARG A 62 15.51 -14.38 37.48
CA ARG A 62 15.24 -12.94 37.29
C ARG A 62 15.05 -12.48 35.84
N ASN A 63 15.77 -13.06 34.88
CA ASN A 63 15.66 -12.65 33.46
C ASN A 63 14.54 -13.40 32.70
N SER A 64 14.22 -14.64 33.10
CA SER A 64 13.11 -15.40 32.49
C SER A 64 11.74 -14.83 32.85
N GLU A 65 11.55 -14.41 34.11
CA GLU A 65 10.31 -13.78 34.55
C GLU A 65 10.05 -12.47 33.80
N LYS A 66 11.11 -11.70 33.51
CA LYS A 66 10.99 -10.45 32.75
C LYS A 66 10.56 -10.68 31.29
N LEU A 67 11.14 -11.67 30.61
CA LEU A 67 10.72 -12.03 29.25
C LEU A 67 9.26 -12.53 29.22
N GLN A 68 8.82 -13.24 30.26
CA GLN A 68 7.41 -13.65 30.39
C GLN A 68 6.48 -12.45 30.62
N GLN A 69 6.87 -11.49 31.47
CA GLN A 69 6.13 -10.24 31.65
C GLN A 69 6.03 -9.44 30.35
N ILE A 70 7.12 -9.35 29.59
CA ILE A 70 7.14 -8.68 28.28
C ILE A 70 6.21 -9.40 27.31
N HIS A 71 6.29 -10.74 27.22
CA HIS A 71 5.39 -11.51 26.35
C HIS A 71 3.91 -11.32 26.71
N ALA A 72 3.57 -11.33 28.00
CA ALA A 72 2.21 -11.08 28.47
C ALA A 72 1.73 -9.65 28.14
N LEU A 73 2.57 -8.64 28.37
CA LEU A 73 2.26 -7.25 28.01
C LEU A 73 2.08 -7.10 26.50
N SER A 74 3.00 -7.66 25.69
CA SER A 74 2.89 -7.65 24.23
C SER A 74 1.59 -8.28 23.74
N ASN A 75 1.18 -9.42 24.30
CA ASN A 75 -0.10 -10.05 23.97
C ASN A 75 -1.30 -9.16 24.35
N SER A 76 -1.26 -8.49 25.51
CA SER A 76 -2.32 -7.55 25.91
C SER A 76 -2.46 -6.34 24.98
N LEU A 77 -1.34 -5.96 24.33
CA LEU A 77 -1.27 -4.87 23.35
C LEU A 77 -1.45 -5.37 21.90
N ASN A 78 -1.77 -6.65 21.69
CA ASN A 78 -1.88 -7.28 20.38
C ASN A 78 -0.58 -7.20 19.52
N VAL A 79 0.58 -7.19 20.18
CA VAL A 79 1.89 -7.23 19.52
C VAL A 79 2.36 -8.68 19.46
N PRO A 80 2.55 -9.27 18.25
CA PRO A 80 2.94 -10.66 18.13
C PRO A 80 4.34 -10.87 18.69
N THR A 81 4.48 -11.77 19.66
CA THR A 81 5.77 -12.21 20.18
C THR A 81 5.75 -13.72 20.42
N SER A 82 6.90 -14.40 20.30
CA SER A 82 6.97 -15.84 20.54
C SER A 82 8.30 -16.28 21.16
N PHE A 83 8.26 -17.24 22.08
CA PHE A 83 9.48 -17.80 22.63
C PHE A 83 10.16 -18.74 21.63
N ILE A 84 11.45 -18.54 21.37
CA ILE A 84 12.25 -19.43 20.55
C ILE A 84 13.08 -20.36 21.45
N PRO A 85 13.08 -21.69 21.19
CA PRO A 85 14.00 -22.62 21.86
C PRO A 85 15.47 -22.26 21.60
N LEU A 86 16.32 -22.29 22.62
CA LEU A 86 17.74 -21.91 22.52
C LEU A 86 18.50 -22.61 21.36
N PRO A 87 18.34 -23.92 21.09
CA PRO A 87 19.02 -24.55 19.96
C PRO A 87 18.65 -23.92 18.60
N LYS A 88 17.38 -23.51 18.44
CA LYS A 88 16.91 -22.82 17.24
C LYS A 88 17.47 -21.40 17.17
N ALA A 89 17.51 -20.69 18.30
CA ALA A 89 18.10 -19.35 18.36
C ALA A 89 19.60 -19.38 18.00
N SER A 90 20.37 -20.33 18.54
CA SER A 90 21.79 -20.50 18.21
C SER A 90 22.03 -20.91 16.76
N ALA A 91 21.10 -21.64 16.12
CA ALA A 91 21.19 -21.93 14.69
C ALA A 91 20.90 -20.70 13.82
N LEU A 92 20.00 -19.81 14.27
CA LEU A 92 19.64 -18.58 13.56
C LEU A 92 20.70 -17.49 13.70
N GLU A 93 21.28 -17.33 14.89
CA GLU A 93 22.28 -16.30 15.21
C GLU A 93 23.46 -16.92 15.98
N PRO A 94 24.40 -17.60 15.30
CA PRO A 94 25.44 -18.42 15.95
C PRO A 94 26.42 -17.66 16.85
N LEU A 95 26.60 -16.36 16.62
CA LEU A 95 27.51 -15.52 17.39
C LEU A 95 26.82 -14.84 18.59
N ILE A 96 25.51 -15.03 18.74
CA ILE A 96 24.71 -14.45 19.82
C ILE A 96 24.56 -15.45 20.96
N LEU A 97 24.91 -15.02 22.17
CA LEU A 97 24.78 -15.82 23.38
C LEU A 97 23.48 -15.50 24.12
N ALA A 98 22.54 -16.45 24.13
CA ALA A 98 21.35 -16.43 24.99
C ALA A 98 21.40 -17.58 26.00
N ARG A 99 21.38 -17.25 27.30
CA ARG A 99 21.51 -18.26 28.37
C ARG A 99 20.17 -18.84 28.83
N THR A 100 19.13 -18.01 28.90
CA THR A 100 17.88 -18.34 29.61
C THR A 100 16.68 -18.47 28.67
N GLY A 101 16.59 -17.62 27.65
CA GLY A 101 15.49 -17.64 26.69
C GLY A 101 15.59 -16.52 25.68
N VAL A 102 14.85 -16.64 24.59
CA VAL A 102 14.76 -15.65 23.52
C VAL A 102 13.29 -15.41 23.22
N LEU A 103 12.88 -14.14 23.18
CA LEU A 103 11.57 -13.71 22.74
C LEU A 103 11.70 -13.06 21.37
N GLU A 104 11.09 -13.67 20.36
CA GLU A 104 11.04 -13.16 19.00
C GLU A 104 9.93 -12.12 18.85
N SER A 105 10.24 -11.00 18.21
CA SER A 105 9.29 -9.98 17.78
C SER A 105 9.38 -9.83 16.26
N PRO A 106 8.54 -10.54 15.48
CA PRO A 106 8.66 -10.60 14.02
C PRO A 106 8.28 -9.30 13.30
N THR A 107 7.60 -8.37 13.98
CA THR A 107 7.17 -7.09 13.42
C THR A 107 8.18 -5.96 13.65
N THR A 108 9.23 -6.20 14.45
CA THR A 108 10.28 -5.21 14.67
C THR A 108 11.13 -5.08 13.40
N GLY A 109 11.39 -3.84 12.99
CA GLY A 109 12.21 -3.54 11.82
C GLY A 109 12.92 -2.19 11.94
N ILE A 110 13.66 -1.84 10.88
CA ILE A 110 14.38 -0.58 10.77
C ILE A 110 13.85 0.23 9.59
N ILE A 111 13.96 1.55 9.66
CA ILE A 111 13.64 2.47 8.57
C ILE A 111 14.75 3.50 8.40
N ASN A 112 14.90 4.04 7.19
CA ASN A 112 15.74 5.22 6.98
C ASN A 112 14.97 6.48 7.41
N SER A 113 15.37 7.08 8.54
CA SER A 113 14.70 8.27 9.10
C SER A 113 14.79 9.50 8.18
N HIS A 114 15.90 9.71 7.48
CA HIS A 114 16.05 10.83 6.53
C HIS A 114 15.07 10.70 5.37
N THR A 115 14.99 9.53 4.74
CA THR A 115 14.04 9.28 3.65
C THR A 115 12.60 9.42 4.13
N TYR A 116 12.30 8.93 5.34
CA TYR A 116 10.98 9.08 5.96
C TYR A 116 10.61 10.56 6.17
N THR A 117 11.49 11.37 6.77
CA THR A 117 11.25 12.80 6.99
C THR A 117 11.13 13.57 5.67
N HIS A 118 11.96 13.28 4.66
CA HIS A 118 11.82 13.90 3.33
C HIS A 118 10.53 13.50 2.63
N ALA A 119 10.03 12.28 2.82
CA ALA A 119 8.74 11.86 2.30
C ALA A 119 7.59 12.64 2.97
N LEU A 120 7.65 12.86 4.29
CA LEU A 120 6.69 13.71 5.00
C LEU A 120 6.74 15.16 4.52
N LEU A 121 7.93 15.73 4.31
CA LEU A 121 8.09 17.07 3.73
C LEU A 121 7.47 17.14 2.33
N GLY A 122 7.73 16.14 1.48
CA GLY A 122 7.11 16.05 0.17
C GLY A 122 5.58 15.95 0.24
N ALA A 123 5.03 15.26 1.23
CA ALA A 123 3.59 15.18 1.48
C ALA A 123 3.02 16.53 1.93
N LEU A 124 3.69 17.24 2.85
CA LEU A 124 3.34 18.59 3.28
C LEU A 124 3.26 19.55 2.08
N THR A 125 4.33 19.63 1.28
CA THR A 125 4.36 20.52 0.10
C THR A 125 3.32 20.13 -0.94
N SER A 126 3.06 18.83 -1.14
CA SER A 126 2.03 18.37 -2.08
C SER A 126 0.61 18.72 -1.63
N ALA A 127 0.40 18.83 -0.32
CA ALA A 127 -0.85 19.29 0.30
C ALA A 127 -0.96 20.83 0.34
N GLY A 128 0.04 21.57 -0.17
CA GLY A 128 0.06 23.03 -0.18
C GLY A 128 0.62 23.68 1.09
N GLY A 129 1.32 22.92 1.95
CA GLY A 129 2.01 23.47 3.11
C GLY A 129 3.39 24.02 2.77
N ASP A 130 3.77 25.10 3.47
CA ASP A 130 5.05 25.79 3.32
C ASP A 130 6.02 25.46 4.46
N ILE A 131 7.32 25.72 4.24
CA ILE A 131 8.37 25.56 5.25
C ILE A 131 9.31 26.77 5.25
N ALA A 132 9.61 27.27 6.45
CA ALA A 132 10.64 28.28 6.69
C ALA A 132 11.80 27.62 7.46
N LEU A 133 12.99 27.63 6.88
CA LEU A 133 14.22 27.05 7.45
C LEU A 133 15.15 28.16 7.89
N ASN A 134 16.06 27.85 8.82
CA ASN A 134 16.96 28.83 9.45
C ASN A 134 16.21 29.96 10.18
N THR A 135 14.98 29.68 10.62
CA THR A 135 14.09 30.65 11.26
C THR A 135 13.84 30.18 12.69
N SER A 136 14.45 30.85 13.66
CA SER A 136 14.32 30.51 15.08
C SER A 136 13.18 31.28 15.74
N LEU A 137 12.41 30.63 16.60
CA LEU A 137 11.31 31.27 17.34
C LEU A 137 11.87 31.95 18.60
N THR A 138 11.65 33.26 18.74
CA THR A 138 12.15 34.04 19.89
C THR A 138 11.07 34.40 20.89
N SER A 139 9.83 34.63 20.43
CA SER A 139 8.70 34.89 21.32
C SER A 139 7.36 34.47 20.70
N VAL A 140 6.37 34.27 21.58
CA VAL A 140 4.99 33.94 21.21
C VAL A 140 4.06 34.79 22.07
N SER A 141 3.06 35.43 21.47
CA SER A 141 2.02 36.17 22.15
C SER A 141 0.63 35.73 21.65
N ALA A 142 -0.37 35.78 22.52
CA ALA A 142 -1.75 35.53 22.12
C ALA A 142 -2.34 36.80 21.49
N LEU A 143 -3.02 36.65 20.35
CA LEU A 143 -3.72 37.75 19.71
C LEU A 143 -5.00 38.12 20.49
N PRO A 144 -5.49 39.37 20.37
CA PRO A 144 -6.72 39.81 21.02
C PRO A 144 -7.91 38.93 20.68
N SER A 145 -8.84 38.80 21.63
CA SER A 145 -10.13 38.10 21.45
C SER A 145 -10.03 36.62 21.06
N GLY A 146 -8.90 35.96 21.31
CA GLY A 146 -8.70 34.54 20.97
C GLY A 146 -8.54 34.28 19.47
N ALA A 147 -8.18 35.31 18.69
CA ALA A 147 -8.05 35.21 17.24
C ALA A 147 -6.89 34.29 16.77
N GLY A 148 -5.95 33.97 17.67
CA GLY A 148 -4.80 33.12 17.38
C GLY A 148 -3.55 33.57 18.13
N TRP A 149 -2.41 33.38 17.49
CA TRP A 149 -1.07 33.54 18.03
C TRP A 149 -0.24 34.41 17.10
N GLU A 150 0.59 35.28 17.66
CA GLU A 150 1.65 35.99 16.97
C GLU A 150 3.00 35.39 17.40
N LEU A 151 3.86 35.13 16.43
CA LEU A 151 5.16 34.51 16.61
C LEU A 151 6.21 35.49 16.09
N THR A 152 7.18 35.82 16.93
CA THR A 152 8.39 36.54 16.51
C THR A 152 9.48 35.54 16.18
N THR A 153 10.05 35.69 14.99
CA THR A 153 11.07 34.81 14.48
C THR A 153 12.32 35.56 14.06
N LEU A 154 13.47 34.92 14.19
CA LEU A 154 14.79 35.46 13.85
C LEU A 154 15.44 34.58 12.78
N ASP A 155 15.80 35.18 11.65
CA ASP A 155 16.55 34.53 10.59
C ASP A 155 18.02 34.35 11.01
N ALA A 156 18.52 33.12 10.99
CA ALA A 156 19.87 32.80 11.45
C ALA A 156 20.98 33.29 10.50
N ALA A 157 20.67 33.55 9.23
CA ALA A 157 21.64 34.03 8.25
C ALA A 157 21.73 35.55 8.22
N THR A 158 20.60 36.26 8.33
CA THR A 158 20.57 37.74 8.27
C THR A 158 20.51 38.41 9.64
N GLY A 159 20.06 37.69 10.67
CA GLY A 159 19.77 38.25 11.99
C GLY A 159 18.54 39.16 12.01
N GLU A 160 17.72 39.14 10.97
CA GLU A 160 16.51 39.95 10.88
C GLU A 160 15.37 39.32 11.66
N GLU A 161 14.65 40.14 12.44
CA GLU A 161 13.43 39.72 13.13
C GLU A 161 12.20 39.98 12.26
N SER A 162 11.27 39.03 12.24
CA SER A 162 9.99 39.14 11.55
C SER A 162 8.87 38.51 12.36
N THR A 163 7.64 39.00 12.18
CA THR A 163 6.46 38.49 12.87
C THR A 163 5.51 37.79 11.91
N ILE A 164 4.92 36.69 12.38
CA ILE A 164 3.89 35.92 11.67
C ILE A 164 2.73 35.61 12.60
N THR A 165 1.54 35.41 12.05
CA THR A 165 0.34 35.08 12.84
C THR A 165 -0.25 33.73 12.43
N ALA A 166 -0.83 33.01 13.39
CA ALA A 166 -1.44 31.71 13.17
C ALA A 166 -2.65 31.49 14.09
N ALA A 167 -3.74 30.93 13.57
CA ALA A 167 -4.94 30.62 14.37
C ALA A 167 -4.70 29.49 15.39
N THR A 168 -3.75 28.60 15.13
CA THR A 168 -3.41 27.45 15.97
C THR A 168 -1.89 27.35 16.07
N LEU A 169 -1.41 27.06 17.27
CA LEU A 169 0.00 26.85 17.57
C LEU A 169 0.21 25.42 18.08
N VAL A 170 1.12 24.69 17.43
CA VAL A 170 1.52 23.34 17.87
C VAL A 170 2.99 23.37 18.26
N ASN A 171 3.27 23.18 19.55
CA ASN A 171 4.64 23.06 20.04
C ASN A 171 5.15 21.62 19.89
N ALA A 172 5.98 21.40 18.87
CA ALA A 172 6.68 20.14 18.62
C ALA A 172 8.22 20.33 18.58
N ALA A 173 8.75 21.28 19.35
CA ALA A 173 10.15 21.71 19.27
C ALA A 173 11.19 20.75 19.88
N GLY A 174 10.84 19.48 20.11
CA GLY A 174 11.76 18.46 20.63
C GLY A 174 12.47 18.89 21.93
N LEU A 175 13.80 18.99 21.89
CA LEU A 175 14.64 19.44 23.02
C LEU A 175 14.28 20.88 23.48
N GLY A 176 13.77 21.71 22.58
CA GLY A 176 13.33 23.08 22.87
C GLY A 176 11.87 23.20 23.31
N ALA A 177 11.11 22.10 23.38
CA ALA A 177 9.68 22.16 23.65
C ALA A 177 9.33 22.73 25.03
N CYS A 178 10.15 22.49 26.06
CA CYS A 178 9.96 23.13 27.36
C CYS A 178 10.17 24.66 27.32
N ALA A 179 11.07 25.16 26.48
CA ALA A 179 11.28 26.60 26.33
C ALA A 179 10.04 27.26 25.70
N VAL A 180 9.51 26.69 24.62
CA VAL A 180 8.28 27.18 23.98
C VAL A 180 7.07 27.08 24.92
N ASN A 181 6.95 26.00 25.68
CA ASN A 181 5.94 25.86 26.74
C ASN A 181 6.00 27.02 27.74
N ASN A 182 7.20 27.39 28.17
CA ASN A 182 7.41 28.42 29.19
C ASN A 182 7.24 29.84 28.63
N MET A 183 7.34 30.04 27.31
CA MET A 183 6.99 31.30 26.65
C MET A 183 5.48 31.56 26.68
N VAL A 184 4.66 30.51 26.60
CA VAL A 184 3.19 30.62 26.49
C VAL A 184 2.48 30.47 27.84
N LEU A 185 2.91 29.50 28.66
CA LEU A 185 2.23 29.15 29.90
C LEU A 185 2.73 29.97 31.10
N PRO A 186 1.87 30.17 32.12
CA PRO A 186 2.27 30.87 33.35
C PRO A 186 3.35 30.09 34.12
N PRO A 187 4.13 30.76 35.00
CA PRO A 187 5.21 30.14 35.77
C PRO A 187 4.84 28.87 36.54
N SER A 188 3.59 28.77 37.01
CA SER A 188 3.07 27.58 37.72
C SER A 188 3.01 26.31 36.86
N ARG A 189 3.01 26.45 35.53
CA ARG A 189 2.97 25.36 34.55
C ARG A 189 4.27 25.26 33.74
N HIS A 190 5.32 25.96 34.17
CA HIS A 190 6.62 25.84 33.54
C HIS A 190 7.18 24.43 33.71
N ARG A 191 7.89 23.97 32.69
CA ARG A 191 8.52 22.66 32.65
C ARG A 191 10.02 22.83 32.51
N LYS A 192 10.76 21.90 33.12
CA LYS A 192 12.21 21.80 32.99
C LYS A 192 12.53 20.59 32.11
N ALA A 193 13.35 20.80 31.09
CA ALA A 193 13.90 19.72 30.29
C ALA A 193 15.09 19.09 31.01
N PHE A 194 15.22 17.78 30.87
CA PHE A 194 16.41 17.01 31.24
C PHE A 194 16.93 16.29 30.00
N TYR A 195 18.24 16.07 29.97
CA TYR A 195 18.94 15.60 28.78
C TYR A 195 19.65 14.28 29.06
N ALA A 196 19.24 13.24 28.35
CA ALA A 196 19.86 11.92 28.42
C ALA A 196 20.46 11.56 27.04
N LYS A 197 21.77 11.79 26.92
CA LYS A 197 22.59 11.43 25.76
C LYS A 197 22.68 9.91 25.65
N GLY A 198 22.73 9.43 24.42
CA GLY A 198 22.98 8.03 24.12
C GLY A 198 23.93 7.91 22.95
N SER A 199 25.10 7.32 23.21
CA SER A 199 26.17 7.13 22.23
C SER A 199 26.09 5.78 21.54
N TYR A 200 26.31 5.79 20.23
CA TYR A 200 26.36 4.61 19.38
C TYR A 200 27.79 4.34 18.92
N PHE A 201 28.13 3.06 18.81
CA PHE A 201 29.41 2.57 18.35
C PHE A 201 29.21 1.70 17.11
N SER A 202 29.88 2.05 16.01
CA SER A 202 29.85 1.28 14.78
C SER A 202 30.88 0.15 14.83
N TYR A 203 30.55 -1.00 14.25
CA TYR A 203 31.48 -2.12 14.10
C TYR A 203 31.96 -2.19 12.66
N SER A 204 33.26 -2.25 12.39
CA SER A 204 33.83 -2.25 11.04
C SER A 204 33.95 -3.64 10.38
N GLY A 205 33.52 -4.71 11.06
CA GLY A 205 33.50 -6.07 10.54
C GLY A 205 32.13 -6.55 10.06
N ALA A 206 32.03 -7.82 9.69
CA ALA A 206 30.75 -8.47 9.42
C ALA A 206 29.85 -8.42 10.67
N ALA A 207 28.58 -8.06 10.49
CA ALA A 207 27.64 -7.98 11.59
C ALA A 207 27.51 -9.35 12.30
N PRO A 208 27.56 -9.39 13.65
CA PRO A 208 27.50 -10.65 14.37
C PRO A 208 26.09 -11.26 14.42
N ALA A 209 25.07 -10.51 13.98
CA ALA A 209 23.71 -10.99 13.83
C ALA A 209 23.05 -10.45 12.55
N SER A 210 22.11 -11.21 12.01
CA SER A 210 21.24 -10.79 10.90
C SER A 210 19.95 -10.09 11.36
N ARG A 211 19.69 -10.09 12.67
CA ARG A 211 18.52 -9.49 13.33
C ARG A 211 18.96 -8.49 14.40
N LEU A 212 18.03 -7.64 14.82
CA LEU A 212 18.24 -6.74 15.95
C LEU A 212 18.24 -7.55 17.25
N ILE A 213 19.21 -7.32 18.11
CA ILE A 213 19.37 -8.07 19.36
C ILE A 213 19.27 -7.10 20.54
N TYR A 214 18.23 -7.29 21.35
CA TYR A 214 17.99 -6.53 22.57
C TYR A 214 18.19 -7.44 23.78
N PRO A 215 19.13 -7.13 24.68
CA PRO A 215 19.17 -7.73 26.01
C PRO A 215 17.85 -7.50 26.76
N ALA A 216 17.54 -8.37 27.73
CA ALA A 216 16.39 -8.14 28.59
C ALA A 216 16.58 -6.82 29.38
N PRO A 217 15.58 -5.93 29.45
CA PRO A 217 15.73 -4.64 30.11
C PRO A 217 16.07 -4.79 31.60
N GLU A 218 17.09 -4.08 32.07
CA GLU A 218 17.41 -4.00 33.49
C GLU A 218 16.53 -2.94 34.21
N PRO A 219 16.17 -3.12 35.49
CA PRO A 219 15.25 -2.24 36.20
C PRO A 219 15.72 -0.78 36.38
N ASP A 220 17.02 -0.53 36.41
CA ASP A 220 17.61 0.75 36.83
C ASP A 220 18.18 1.59 35.67
N LEU A 221 18.04 1.12 34.43
CA LEU A 221 18.49 1.84 33.24
C LEU A 221 17.36 2.76 32.72
N ALA A 222 17.65 4.05 32.54
CA ALA A 222 16.73 5.02 31.92
C ALA A 222 16.58 4.82 30.38
N GLY A 223 16.66 3.56 29.93
CA GLY A 223 16.63 3.08 28.55
C GLY A 223 16.74 1.54 28.48
N LEU A 224 16.83 0.98 27.27
CA LEU A 224 16.89 -0.48 27.04
C LEU A 224 18.27 -1.12 27.27
N GLY A 225 19.31 -0.31 27.51
CA GLY A 225 20.71 -0.75 27.51
C GLY A 225 21.32 -0.85 26.11
N THR A 226 22.61 -1.16 26.05
CA THR A 226 23.37 -1.33 24.80
C THR A 226 22.84 -2.54 24.03
N HIS A 227 22.19 -2.29 22.91
CA HIS A 227 21.64 -3.31 22.03
C HIS A 227 22.33 -3.28 20.67
N LEU A 228 22.15 -4.35 19.88
CA LEU A 228 22.64 -4.42 18.51
C LEU A 228 21.51 -4.03 17.56
N THR A 229 21.78 -3.00 16.77
CA THR A 229 20.97 -2.64 15.61
C THR A 229 21.77 -2.85 14.33
N LEU A 230 21.06 -2.89 13.21
CA LEU A 230 21.62 -2.92 11.87
C LEU A 230 21.19 -1.65 11.16
N ASP A 231 22.07 -1.07 10.34
CA ASP A 231 21.64 -0.08 9.36
C ASP A 231 21.09 -0.72 8.09
N MET A 232 20.63 0.11 7.14
CA MET A 232 20.05 -0.37 5.88
C MET A 232 21.03 -1.14 4.99
N ALA A 233 22.35 -1.00 5.22
CA ALA A 233 23.38 -1.76 4.52
C ALA A 233 23.76 -3.06 5.26
N GLY A 234 23.15 -3.31 6.43
CA GLY A 234 23.44 -4.46 7.27
C GLY A 234 24.65 -4.28 8.19
N GLN A 235 25.17 -3.04 8.35
CA GLN A 235 26.28 -2.78 9.26
C GLN A 235 25.80 -2.76 10.71
N ALA A 236 26.54 -3.42 11.60
CA ALA A 236 26.20 -3.49 13.01
C ALA A 236 26.56 -2.20 13.75
N ARG A 237 25.62 -1.74 14.59
CA ARG A 237 25.79 -0.63 15.53
C ARG A 237 25.36 -1.06 16.92
N PHE A 238 26.12 -0.67 17.92
CA PHE A 238 25.85 -0.96 19.32
C PHE A 238 25.52 0.32 20.07
N GLY A 239 24.49 0.25 20.89
CA GLY A 239 24.02 1.38 21.67
C GLY A 239 22.51 1.54 21.58
N PRO A 240 21.97 2.69 21.97
CA PRO A 240 22.67 3.73 22.72
C PRO A 240 22.93 3.29 24.17
N ASP A 241 23.99 3.82 24.78
CA ASP A 241 24.06 3.87 26.23
C ASP A 241 23.20 5.02 26.80
N VAL A 242 23.38 5.31 28.09
CA VAL A 242 22.70 6.43 28.76
C VAL A 242 23.72 7.25 29.55
N GLU A 243 23.79 8.53 29.23
CA GLU A 243 24.58 9.54 29.91
C GLU A 243 23.72 10.78 30.15
N TRP A 244 23.61 11.21 31.40
CA TRP A 244 22.86 12.43 31.75
C TRP A 244 23.79 13.62 31.62
N VAL A 245 23.39 14.60 30.80
CA VAL A 245 24.18 15.81 30.52
C VAL A 245 23.42 17.06 30.94
N SER A 246 24.14 18.18 31.01
CA SER A 246 23.58 19.45 31.48
C SER A 246 22.99 20.29 30.35
N SER A 247 23.52 20.13 29.13
CA SER A 247 23.13 20.88 27.93
C SER A 247 22.71 19.96 26.78
N PRO A 248 21.73 20.36 25.95
CA PRO A 248 21.38 19.64 24.73
C PRO A 248 22.48 19.66 23.66
N ASP A 249 23.44 20.58 23.75
CA ASP A 249 24.53 20.75 22.78
C ASP A 249 25.70 19.77 23.00
N GLU A 250 25.71 19.06 24.13
CA GLU A 250 26.72 18.04 24.46
C GLU A 250 26.45 16.75 23.67
N LEU A 251 26.70 16.74 22.35
CA LEU A 251 26.42 15.61 21.43
C LEU A 251 27.65 14.82 20.99
N ASP A 252 28.85 15.21 21.40
CA ASP A 252 30.06 14.47 21.06
C ASP A 252 30.07 13.07 21.69
N VAL A 253 30.54 12.09 20.91
CA VAL A 253 30.72 10.71 21.37
C VAL A 253 31.99 10.64 22.20
N ASP A 254 31.84 10.31 23.48
CA ASP A 254 32.98 10.12 24.38
C ASP A 254 33.53 8.69 24.25
N GLU A 255 34.69 8.56 23.57
CA GLU A 255 35.39 7.29 23.40
C GLU A 255 35.81 6.67 24.74
N ALA A 256 35.96 7.45 25.82
CA ALA A 256 36.29 6.93 27.15
C ALA A 256 35.19 5.99 27.70
N ARG A 257 33.99 6.00 27.10
CA ARG A 257 32.87 5.13 27.45
C ARG A 257 32.85 3.80 26.72
N LEU A 258 33.67 3.64 25.66
CA LEU A 258 33.78 2.41 24.89
C LEU A 258 34.06 1.18 25.78
N PRO A 259 34.96 1.22 26.80
CA PRO A 259 35.17 0.08 27.69
C PRO A 259 33.91 -0.37 28.45
N GLY A 260 33.00 0.56 28.75
CA GLY A 260 31.70 0.28 29.36
C GLY A 260 30.75 -0.43 28.39
N ALA A 261 30.61 0.12 27.18
CA ALA A 261 29.83 -0.50 26.11
C ALA A 261 30.36 -1.90 25.76
N MET A 262 31.69 -2.07 25.70
CA MET A 262 32.35 -3.35 25.47
C MET A 262 31.96 -4.44 26.47
N ARG A 263 31.83 -4.10 27.76
CA ARG A 263 31.39 -5.05 28.77
C ARG A 263 29.96 -5.52 28.51
N ALA A 264 29.04 -4.59 28.23
CA ALA A 264 27.65 -4.92 27.93
C ALA A 264 27.50 -5.74 26.63
N ILE A 265 28.25 -5.38 25.58
CA ILE A 265 28.23 -6.11 24.30
C ILE A 265 28.70 -7.55 24.47
N ARG A 266 29.78 -7.78 25.25
CA ARG A 266 30.34 -9.12 25.48
C ARG A 266 29.38 -10.07 26.21
N GLU A 267 28.34 -9.55 26.87
CA GLU A 267 27.34 -10.40 27.52
C GLU A 267 26.51 -11.22 26.52
N PHE A 268 26.23 -10.63 25.35
CA PHE A 268 25.42 -11.26 24.30
C PHE A 268 26.19 -11.50 22.99
N VAL A 269 27.38 -10.92 22.80
CA VAL A 269 28.32 -11.20 21.70
C VAL A 269 29.74 -11.44 22.25
N PRO A 270 30.04 -12.62 22.82
CA PRO A 270 31.32 -12.86 23.50
C PRO A 270 32.56 -12.73 22.60
N GLY A 271 32.41 -13.02 21.31
CA GLY A 271 33.50 -13.01 20.32
C GLY A 271 33.77 -11.66 19.65
N ILE A 272 33.20 -10.56 20.15
CA ILE A 272 33.35 -9.24 19.52
C ILE A 272 34.80 -8.72 19.60
N GLU A 273 35.31 -8.21 18.49
CA GLU A 273 36.65 -7.61 18.40
C GLU A 273 36.63 -6.12 18.78
N GLU A 274 37.28 -5.77 19.89
CA GLU A 274 37.30 -4.40 20.43
C GLU A 274 37.91 -3.38 19.47
N GLY A 275 39.03 -3.71 18.81
CA GLY A 275 39.71 -2.82 17.86
C GLY A 275 38.92 -2.51 16.58
N ARG A 276 37.73 -3.09 16.41
CA ARG A 276 36.83 -2.81 15.29
C ARG A 276 35.63 -1.96 15.67
N LEU A 277 35.47 -1.62 16.95
CA LEU A 277 34.44 -0.71 17.43
C LEU A 277 35.00 0.71 17.49
N GLY A 278 34.26 1.64 16.90
CA GLY A 278 34.56 3.07 16.96
C GLY A 278 33.32 3.87 17.29
N GLY A 279 33.49 5.08 17.83
CA GLY A 279 32.39 6.02 18.00
C GLY A 279 31.72 6.32 16.65
N ASP A 280 30.39 6.35 16.63
CA ASP A 280 29.60 6.64 15.42
C ASP A 280 28.90 8.01 15.58
N TYR A 281 27.83 8.05 16.36
CA TYR A 281 27.10 9.28 16.68
C TYR A 281 26.45 9.20 18.05
N ALA A 282 26.00 10.33 18.59
CA ALA A 282 25.14 10.36 19.77
C ALA A 282 23.78 11.01 19.44
N GLY A 283 22.76 10.60 20.18
CA GLY A 283 21.45 11.23 20.17
C GLY A 283 21.05 11.73 21.55
N MET A 284 20.23 12.77 21.61
CA MET A 284 19.71 13.33 22.85
C MET A 284 18.25 12.95 23.06
N ARG A 285 17.90 12.46 24.24
CA ARG A 285 16.50 12.23 24.64
C ARG A 285 15.99 13.41 25.45
N ALA A 286 14.87 13.98 25.02
CA ALA A 286 14.14 15.00 25.77
C ALA A 286 13.36 14.34 26.92
N LYS A 287 13.84 14.49 28.16
CA LYS A 287 13.19 13.95 29.37
C LYS A 287 12.47 15.06 30.13
N LEU A 288 11.34 14.74 30.75
CA LEU A 288 10.56 15.67 31.61
C LEU A 288 10.81 15.46 33.11
N ARG A 289 11.54 14.39 33.44
CA ARG A 289 11.92 14.01 34.81
C ARG A 289 13.41 13.76 34.89
N GLY A 290 13.96 14.02 36.07
CA GLY A 290 15.37 13.78 36.37
C GLY A 290 15.69 12.29 36.52
N ARG A 291 16.98 11.98 36.63
CA ARG A 291 17.52 10.60 36.74
C ARG A 291 16.84 9.75 37.82
N GLU A 292 16.47 10.35 38.95
CA GLU A 292 15.94 9.63 40.12
C GLU A 292 14.41 9.65 40.21
N GLU A 293 13.73 10.27 39.23
CA GLU A 293 12.28 10.54 39.30
C GLU A 293 11.42 9.54 38.51
N GLY A 294 12.04 8.47 37.99
CA GLY A 294 11.36 7.38 37.28
C GLY A 294 10.90 7.72 35.86
N PHE A 295 10.15 6.79 35.25
CA PHE A 295 9.62 6.94 33.89
C PHE A 295 8.43 7.92 33.84
N GLN A 296 8.38 8.74 32.79
CA GLN A 296 7.22 9.56 32.47
C GLN A 296 6.90 9.42 30.98
N ASP A 297 5.62 9.23 30.67
CA ASP A 297 5.11 9.13 29.31
C ASP A 297 5.04 10.51 28.61
N PHE A 298 4.84 10.49 27.30
CA PHE A 298 4.69 11.67 26.46
C PHE A 298 3.52 12.55 26.94
N VAL A 299 3.70 13.86 26.85
CA VAL A 299 2.59 14.80 27.04
C VAL A 299 2.17 15.28 25.66
N VAL A 300 1.00 14.88 25.19
CA VAL A 300 0.36 15.37 23.96
C VAL A 300 -1.02 15.86 24.32
N ARG A 301 -1.21 17.19 24.41
CA ARG A 301 -2.50 17.76 24.85
C ARG A 301 -2.71 19.19 24.39
N ARG A 302 -3.99 19.59 24.35
CA ARG A 302 -4.38 21.00 24.28
C ARG A 302 -4.24 21.63 25.66
N GLU A 303 -3.59 22.78 25.76
CA GLU A 303 -3.39 23.43 27.06
C GLU A 303 -4.61 24.28 27.44
N GLU A 304 -5.18 24.00 28.61
CA GLU A 304 -6.32 24.75 29.14
C GLU A 304 -5.99 26.23 29.33
N GLY A 305 -6.91 27.12 28.94
CA GLY A 305 -6.72 28.57 28.98
C GLY A 305 -5.96 29.16 27.79
N CYS A 306 -5.47 28.33 26.87
CA CYS A 306 -4.73 28.75 25.67
C CYS A 306 -5.42 28.17 24.42
N GLU A 307 -6.37 28.93 23.86
CA GLU A 307 -7.15 28.47 22.70
C GLU A 307 -6.26 28.22 21.47
N GLY A 308 -6.46 27.08 20.80
CA GLY A 308 -5.63 26.69 19.65
C GLY A 308 -4.18 26.33 19.98
N PHE A 309 -3.78 26.19 21.25
CA PHE A 309 -2.42 25.74 21.61
C PHE A 309 -2.38 24.26 21.97
N VAL A 310 -1.60 23.48 21.21
CA VAL A 310 -1.32 22.06 21.47
C VAL A 310 0.15 21.87 21.77
N ASN A 311 0.45 21.12 22.82
CA ASN A 311 1.79 21.01 23.39
C ASN A 311 2.25 19.54 23.39
N LEU A 312 3.42 19.30 22.80
CA LEU A 312 4.08 18.00 22.75
C LEU A 312 5.38 18.07 23.55
N LEU A 313 5.44 17.39 24.69
CA LEU A 313 6.60 17.41 25.58
C LEU A 313 7.12 15.99 25.83
N GLY A 314 8.44 15.85 25.91
CA GLY A 314 9.09 14.59 26.27
C GLY A 314 9.00 13.51 25.21
N ILE A 315 8.86 13.88 23.92
CA ILE A 315 8.78 12.91 22.82
C ILE A 315 10.16 12.28 22.57
N GLU A 316 10.50 11.27 23.36
CA GLU A 316 11.67 10.42 23.19
C GLU A 316 11.33 9.15 22.38
N SER A 317 12.12 8.08 22.47
CA SER A 317 11.77 6.80 21.83
C SER A 317 10.52 6.21 22.51
N PRO A 318 9.49 5.74 21.76
CA PRO A 318 9.46 5.40 20.33
C PRO A 318 8.87 6.48 19.39
N GLY A 319 9.17 7.77 19.59
CA GLY A 319 8.58 8.92 18.89
C GLY A 319 8.65 8.88 17.35
N LEU A 320 9.70 8.28 16.77
CA LEU A 320 9.78 8.08 15.31
C LEU A 320 8.74 7.08 14.81
N THR A 321 8.54 5.97 15.53
CA THR A 321 7.58 4.92 15.15
C THR A 321 6.15 5.39 15.39
N SER A 322 5.91 6.15 16.47
CA SER A 322 4.59 6.66 16.84
C SER A 322 4.24 8.01 16.23
N SER A 323 5.10 8.59 15.38
CA SER A 323 4.95 9.96 14.85
C SER A 323 3.61 10.20 14.13
N LEU A 324 3.14 9.26 13.32
CA LEU A 324 1.86 9.37 12.61
C LEU A 324 0.66 9.28 13.56
N ALA A 325 0.73 8.41 14.56
CA ALA A 325 -0.31 8.29 15.58
C ALA A 325 -0.35 9.54 16.48
N ILE A 326 0.81 10.10 16.84
CA ILE A 326 0.90 11.38 17.55
C ILE A 326 0.27 12.50 16.72
N ALA A 327 0.51 12.53 15.40
CA ALA A 327 -0.12 13.52 14.53
C ALA A 327 -1.66 13.41 14.55
N GLU A 328 -2.22 12.19 14.51
CA GLU A 328 -3.67 11.99 14.66
C GLU A 328 -4.19 12.46 16.03
N MET A 329 -3.44 12.24 17.11
CA MET A 329 -3.78 12.73 18.45
C MET A 329 -3.79 14.26 18.54
N VAL A 330 -2.95 14.93 17.75
CA VAL A 330 -2.90 16.41 17.66
C VAL A 330 -4.04 16.96 16.83
N VAL A 331 -4.34 16.35 15.67
CA VAL A 331 -5.29 16.88 14.69
C VAL A 331 -6.74 16.63 15.12
N ARG A 332 -7.07 15.44 15.63
CA ARG A 332 -8.45 15.05 15.96
C ARG A 332 -9.16 16.04 16.92
N PRO A 333 -8.52 16.55 17.99
CA PRO A 333 -9.12 17.58 18.84
C PRO A 333 -9.26 18.95 18.18
N LEU A 334 -8.45 19.27 17.17
CA LEU A 334 -8.51 20.54 16.44
C LEU A 334 -9.67 20.55 15.44
N GLU A 335 -9.90 19.45 14.71
CA GLU A 335 -11.01 19.33 13.73
C GLU A 335 -12.40 19.42 14.39
N LEU A 336 -12.54 18.89 15.60
CA LEU A 336 -13.78 18.97 16.38
C LEU A 336 -14.18 20.41 16.76
N THR A 337 -13.28 21.39 16.62
CA THR A 337 -13.58 22.81 16.90
C THR A 337 -13.93 23.63 15.67
N SER A 338 -13.52 23.20 14.47
CA SER A 338 -13.74 23.93 13.22
C SER A 338 -15.12 23.68 12.61
N GLU A 339 -15.68 22.46 12.75
CA GLU A 339 -17.00 22.10 12.20
C GLU A 339 -18.17 22.29 13.18
N CYS A 340 -17.90 22.49 14.47
CA CYS A 340 -18.93 22.81 15.47
C CYS A 340 -19.01 24.32 15.77
N LYS A 341 -18.91 25.18 14.75
CA LYS A 341 -19.52 26.51 14.83
C LYS A 341 -20.98 26.39 14.43
N VAL A 342 -21.84 26.29 15.44
CA VAL A 342 -23.31 26.24 15.33
C VAL A 342 -23.79 27.43 14.48
N TYR A 343 -24.18 27.15 13.24
CA TYR A 343 -24.97 28.08 12.44
C TYR A 343 -26.45 27.82 12.71
N GLY A 344 -27.10 28.78 13.39
CA GLY A 344 -28.56 28.90 13.42
C GLY A 344 -29.27 28.22 14.59
N LEU A 345 -29.67 29.02 15.58
CA LEU A 345 -30.81 28.70 16.45
C LEU A 345 -32.07 28.66 15.57
N SER A 346 -32.54 27.47 15.18
CA SER A 346 -33.90 27.33 14.66
C SER A 346 -34.85 27.08 15.85
N LYS A 347 -35.75 28.03 16.08
CA LYS A 347 -36.85 27.90 17.06
C LYS A 347 -37.92 26.99 16.46
N TRP A 348 -38.35 25.99 17.21
CA TRP A 348 -39.48 25.13 16.85
C TRP A 348 -40.51 25.14 17.99
N THR A 349 -41.76 25.37 17.64
CA THR A 349 -42.91 25.29 18.57
C THR A 349 -43.73 24.07 18.19
N VAL A 350 -43.92 23.15 19.15
CA VAL A 350 -44.84 22.00 19.00
C VAL A 350 -45.80 22.03 20.18
N ASN A 351 -47.11 22.04 19.88
CA ASN A 351 -48.22 22.03 20.86
C ASN A 351 -48.10 23.06 21.99
N GLY A 352 -47.68 24.30 21.68
CA GLY A 352 -47.70 25.43 22.61
C GLY A 352 -46.59 25.47 23.66
N GLY A 353 -45.65 24.52 23.66
CA GLY A 353 -44.45 24.54 24.51
C GLY A 353 -43.19 24.91 23.72
N GLU A 354 -42.29 25.70 24.32
CA GLU A 354 -41.01 26.13 23.72
C GLU A 354 -39.92 25.06 23.97
N LEU A 355 -39.34 24.49 22.90
CA LEU A 355 -38.23 23.52 22.98
C LEU A 355 -36.88 24.24 22.84
N LYS A 356 -35.98 24.05 23.82
CA LYS A 356 -34.59 24.52 23.79
C LYS A 356 -33.64 23.32 23.74
N LEU A 357 -32.92 23.16 22.63
CA LEU A 357 -31.88 22.13 22.46
C LEU A 357 -30.53 22.62 22.99
N ARG A 358 -29.85 21.80 23.78
CA ARG A 358 -28.45 21.99 24.19
C ARG A 358 -27.66 20.75 23.77
N HIS A 359 -26.65 20.93 22.92
CA HIS A 359 -25.80 19.84 22.45
C HIS A 359 -24.62 19.67 23.42
N SER A 360 -24.38 18.45 23.91
CA SER A 360 -23.14 18.07 24.61
C SER A 360 -22.60 16.82 23.94
N CYS A 361 -21.39 16.92 23.38
CA CYS A 361 -20.69 15.79 22.79
C CYS A 361 -19.70 15.27 23.83
N GLN A 362 -19.85 14.03 24.28
CA GLN A 362 -18.84 13.36 25.11
C GLN A 362 -18.04 12.34 24.28
N PRO A 363 -16.72 12.23 24.51
CA PRO A 363 -15.88 11.29 23.78
C PRO A 363 -16.07 9.87 24.32
N THR A 364 -16.48 8.93 23.46
CA THR A 364 -16.31 7.49 23.70
C THR A 364 -15.44 6.88 22.58
N TYR A 365 -14.70 5.82 22.92
CA TYR A 365 -13.63 5.20 22.13
C TYR A 365 -14.08 4.42 20.86
N THR A 366 -15.27 4.71 20.30
CA THR A 366 -15.82 4.04 19.11
C THR A 366 -16.22 5.06 18.02
N PRO A 367 -16.12 4.71 16.71
CA PRO A 367 -16.19 5.68 15.60
C PRO A 367 -17.61 6.15 15.23
N THR A 368 -18.56 6.13 16.17
CA THR A 368 -19.94 6.61 15.96
C THR A 368 -20.23 7.79 16.88
N CYS A 369 -20.41 8.99 16.31
CA CYS A 369 -20.99 10.12 17.04
C CYS A 369 -22.43 9.79 17.43
N LEU A 370 -22.70 9.64 18.74
CA LEU A 370 -24.05 9.51 19.28
C LEU A 370 -24.61 10.92 19.53
N LEU A 371 -25.69 11.27 18.82
CA LEU A 371 -26.45 12.50 19.09
C LEU A 371 -27.41 12.23 20.27
N GLN A 372 -27.17 12.82 21.43
CA GLN A 372 -28.10 12.76 22.56
C GLN A 372 -29.04 13.97 22.55
N VAL A 373 -30.35 13.72 22.52
CA VAL A 373 -31.40 14.75 22.59
C VAL A 373 -32.01 14.73 24.00
N TYR A 374 -32.02 15.89 24.66
CA TYR A 374 -32.64 16.04 25.97
C TYR A 374 -33.92 16.86 25.87
N LEU A 375 -35.01 16.40 26.50
CA LEU A 375 -36.29 17.10 26.57
C LEU A 375 -36.55 17.61 27.99
N ARG A 376 -37.00 18.86 28.13
CA ARG A 376 -37.45 19.42 29.41
C ARG A 376 -38.96 19.14 29.54
N SER A 377 -39.38 18.36 30.54
CA SER A 377 -40.81 18.12 30.78
C SER A 377 -41.47 19.38 31.36
N HIS A 378 -42.42 19.96 30.63
CA HIS A 378 -43.30 21.02 31.15
C HIS A 378 -44.43 20.39 31.98
N ALA A 379 -44.14 20.00 33.23
CA ALA A 379 -45.16 19.65 34.22
C ALA A 379 -44.59 19.61 35.64
N SER A 380 -44.14 20.76 36.17
CA SER A 380 -43.91 20.99 37.61
C SER A 380 -43.48 22.44 37.83
N THR A 381 -44.19 23.18 38.68
CA THR A 381 -43.85 24.55 39.11
C THR A 381 -42.87 24.60 40.29
N GLU A 382 -42.29 23.46 40.68
CA GLU A 382 -41.22 23.40 41.67
C GLU A 382 -39.98 22.77 41.03
N ALA A 383 -38.82 23.39 41.25
CA ALA A 383 -37.57 23.08 40.55
C ALA A 383 -37.07 21.65 40.85
N PRO A 384 -36.70 20.90 39.79
CA PRO A 384 -35.42 20.21 39.79
C PRO A 384 -34.60 20.50 38.52
N ASP A 385 -33.32 20.83 38.69
CA ASP A 385 -32.31 21.09 37.64
C ASP A 385 -31.79 19.81 36.96
N HIS A 386 -32.64 18.82 36.71
CA HIS A 386 -32.20 17.50 36.23
C HIS A 386 -32.81 17.18 34.86
N TRP A 387 -31.96 17.11 33.83
CA TRP A 387 -32.31 16.63 32.49
C TRP A 387 -32.24 15.08 32.49
N ALA A 388 -33.25 14.39 31.96
CA ALA A 388 -33.26 12.93 31.87
C ALA A 388 -32.95 12.45 30.44
N LEU A 389 -32.12 11.40 30.31
CA LEU A 389 -31.77 10.73 29.06
C LEU A 389 -32.88 9.74 28.67
N TRP A 390 -33.33 9.76 27.41
CA TRP A 390 -34.36 8.81 26.94
C TRP A 390 -33.71 7.64 26.18
N SER A 391 -33.25 6.62 26.91
CA SER A 391 -33.09 5.20 26.50
C SER A 391 -32.35 4.39 27.57
N ASP A 392 -32.68 3.10 27.70
CA ASP A 392 -32.09 2.12 28.64
C ASP A 392 -30.77 1.54 28.07
N PRO A 393 -29.65 1.43 28.81
CA PRO A 393 -28.33 1.12 28.25
C PRO A 393 -28.08 -0.34 27.83
N ALA A 394 -29.07 -1.24 27.94
CA ALA A 394 -28.84 -2.68 27.79
C ALA A 394 -29.04 -3.26 26.36
N ASP A 395 -29.56 -2.49 25.40
CA ASP A 395 -29.80 -2.97 24.03
C ASP A 395 -29.26 -1.97 22.98
N ALA A 396 -28.04 -2.19 22.50
CA ALA A 396 -27.44 -1.41 21.43
C ALA A 396 -26.90 -2.28 20.28
N VAL A 397 -27.74 -3.20 19.77
CA VAL A 397 -27.65 -3.70 18.39
C VAL A 397 -29.06 -3.84 17.82
N ALA A 398 -29.67 -2.74 17.42
CA ALA A 398 -30.83 -2.75 16.54
C ALA A 398 -30.90 -1.47 15.73
N CYS A 399 -30.67 -1.56 14.42
CA CYS A 399 -31.25 -0.63 13.47
C CYS A 399 -32.77 -0.70 13.62
N ILE A 400 -33.40 0.36 14.12
CA ILE A 400 -34.86 0.49 14.09
C ILE A 400 -35.24 1.25 12.82
N CYS A 401 -35.69 0.49 11.82
CA CYS A 401 -36.67 0.96 10.85
C CYS A 401 -37.98 1.26 11.60
N PHE A 402 -38.55 2.45 11.39
CA PHE A 402 -39.88 2.75 11.91
C PHE A 402 -40.95 1.92 11.21
N LYS A 403 -41.65 1.09 11.99
CA LYS A 403 -43.04 0.71 11.76
C LYS A 403 -43.70 0.58 13.13
N LEU A 404 -44.62 1.49 13.44
CA LEU A 404 -45.41 1.48 14.68
C LEU A 404 -46.26 0.21 14.77
N PRO A 405 -46.43 -0.35 15.98
CA PRO A 405 -47.77 -0.37 16.58
C PRO A 405 -47.81 -0.18 18.12
N LEU A 406 -49.04 0.06 18.61
CA LEU A 406 -49.46 0.40 19.96
C LEU A 406 -49.30 -0.71 21.03
N GLU A 407 -49.19 -0.23 22.29
CA GLU A 407 -49.74 -0.75 23.57
C GLU A 407 -49.00 -1.81 24.46
N SER A 408 -48.51 -1.28 25.60
CA SER A 408 -48.79 -1.69 27.00
C SER A 408 -48.02 -2.81 27.75
N SER A 409 -47.39 -2.37 28.86
CA SER A 409 -47.48 -2.92 30.25
C SER A 409 -46.36 -3.82 30.86
N LEU A 410 -45.77 -3.27 31.94
CA LEU A 410 -45.41 -3.86 33.25
C LEU A 410 -44.01 -4.50 33.53
N LEU A 411 -43.54 -4.20 34.77
CA LEU A 411 -42.22 -4.35 35.43
C LEU A 411 -41.95 -5.77 36.07
N PRO A 412 -41.01 -5.97 37.05
CA PRO A 412 -39.59 -6.44 37.00
C PRO A 412 -39.37 -7.71 37.92
N PRO A 413 -38.25 -7.92 38.68
CA PRO A 413 -36.82 -8.16 38.39
C PRO A 413 -36.31 -9.57 38.89
N ASP A 414 -35.07 -10.00 38.56
CA ASP A 414 -34.07 -10.57 39.51
C ASP A 414 -32.87 -11.32 38.86
N SER A 415 -31.66 -10.79 39.14
CA SER A 415 -30.35 -11.38 39.47
C SER A 415 -29.71 -12.63 38.79
N HIS A 416 -28.43 -12.44 38.42
CA HIS A 416 -27.26 -13.36 38.34
C HIS A 416 -27.12 -14.40 37.19
N THR A 417 -26.03 -14.30 36.40
CA THR A 417 -24.82 -15.19 36.35
C THR A 417 -24.15 -15.19 34.95
N GLU A 418 -22.82 -15.24 34.91
CA GLU A 418 -21.89 -15.26 33.76
C GLU A 418 -22.09 -16.41 32.75
N LEU A 419 -21.77 -16.19 31.45
CA LEU A 419 -20.83 -17.05 30.68
C LEU A 419 -20.45 -16.48 29.28
N LEU A 420 -19.13 -16.37 29.07
CA LEU A 420 -18.31 -16.57 27.87
C LEU A 420 -19.00 -16.92 26.52
N VAL A 421 -18.71 -16.19 25.43
CA VAL A 421 -18.09 -16.67 24.16
C VAL A 421 -17.53 -15.47 23.37
N ILE A 422 -16.22 -15.51 23.10
CA ILE A 422 -15.47 -14.65 22.17
C ILE A 422 -15.43 -15.36 20.81
N THR A 423 -15.81 -14.68 19.72
CA THR A 423 -15.53 -15.14 18.34
C THR A 423 -14.40 -14.31 17.72
N ASN A 424 -13.28 -14.97 17.46
CA ASN A 424 -12.17 -14.51 16.62
C ASN A 424 -12.42 -14.87 15.14
N LEU A 425 -12.04 -13.96 14.25
CA LEU A 425 -11.95 -14.15 12.81
C LEU A 425 -10.48 -13.96 12.37
N TRP A 426 -9.74 -15.06 12.21
CA TRP A 426 -8.84 -15.28 11.07
C TRP A 426 -8.15 -16.65 11.12
N ARG A 427 -8.50 -17.52 10.17
CA ARG A 427 -7.61 -18.46 9.47
C ARG A 427 -8.41 -19.23 8.43
N SER A 428 -8.06 -19.07 7.15
CA SER A 428 -7.55 -20.21 6.36
C SER A 428 -7.19 -19.78 4.92
N TRP A 429 -5.90 -19.87 4.60
CA TRP A 429 -5.42 -20.27 3.28
C TRP A 429 -4.19 -21.17 3.48
N ALA A 430 -4.43 -22.49 3.54
CA ALA A 430 -3.52 -23.59 3.19
C ALA A 430 -4.26 -24.91 3.45
N GLY A 431 -4.51 -25.69 2.39
CA GLY A 431 -5.36 -26.88 2.44
C GLY A 431 -4.69 -28.15 2.96
N CYS A 432 -5.50 -29.15 3.29
CA CYS A 432 -5.40 -30.53 2.77
C CYS A 432 -6.61 -31.38 3.22
N ASN A 433 -6.95 -32.32 2.37
CA ASN A 433 -7.98 -33.37 2.49
C ASN A 433 -8.01 -34.12 3.84
N ARG A 434 -9.22 -34.51 4.28
CA ARG A 434 -9.54 -35.93 4.55
C ARG A 434 -11.05 -36.17 4.70
N ALA A 435 -11.41 -37.36 4.24
CA ALA A 435 -12.74 -37.94 4.09
C ALA A 435 -13.37 -38.42 5.42
N ALA A 436 -14.71 -38.50 5.42
CA ALA A 436 -15.55 -39.61 5.91
C ALA A 436 -17.02 -39.15 5.78
N ASN A 437 -17.81 -39.67 4.84
CA ASN A 437 -18.79 -40.75 5.05
C ASN A 437 -19.62 -40.58 6.34
N ASP A 438 -20.93 -40.29 6.20
CA ASP A 438 -21.97 -41.31 6.42
C ASP A 438 -23.37 -40.83 5.99
N SER A 439 -23.87 -41.55 4.97
CA SER A 439 -25.20 -42.12 4.76
C SER A 439 -26.48 -41.60 5.45
N ALA A 440 -27.49 -41.43 4.58
CA ALA A 440 -28.83 -42.06 4.60
C ALA A 440 -30.05 -41.16 4.88
N GLY A 441 -31.04 -41.25 3.97
CA GLY A 441 -32.45 -40.97 4.29
C GLY A 441 -33.25 -40.25 3.19
N GLN A 442 -33.90 -41.04 2.33
CA GLN A 442 -34.86 -40.61 1.30
C GLN A 442 -36.08 -39.86 1.87
N THR A 443 -36.68 -38.91 1.15
CA THR A 443 -37.94 -39.08 0.37
C THR A 443 -38.44 -37.78 -0.27
N SER A 444 -39.05 -37.95 -1.44
CA SER A 444 -39.59 -36.93 -2.35
C SER A 444 -40.84 -36.20 -1.84
N GLN A 445 -41.01 -34.91 -2.18
CA GLN A 445 -42.18 -34.41 -2.93
C GLN A 445 -42.04 -32.92 -3.31
N THR A 446 -42.42 -32.65 -4.55
CA THR A 446 -42.58 -31.36 -5.25
C THR A 446 -43.54 -30.39 -4.57
N THR A 447 -43.17 -29.11 -4.46
CA THR A 447 -43.99 -27.96 -4.92
C THR A 447 -43.22 -26.64 -4.85
N THR A 448 -43.43 -25.85 -5.89
CA THR A 448 -43.06 -24.44 -6.13
C THR A 448 -43.23 -23.49 -4.95
N SER A 449 -42.19 -22.72 -4.61
CA SER A 449 -42.20 -21.25 -4.73
C SER A 449 -40.83 -20.65 -4.37
N SER A 450 -40.48 -19.64 -5.16
CA SER A 450 -39.34 -18.75 -5.05
C SER A 450 -39.05 -18.20 -3.66
N LYS A 451 -37.78 -18.28 -3.23
CA LYS A 451 -37.11 -17.29 -2.37
C LYS A 451 -35.60 -17.55 -2.38
N THR A 452 -34.90 -16.93 -3.34
CA THR A 452 -33.44 -16.81 -3.29
C THR A 452 -33.11 -15.73 -2.27
N SER A 453 -32.56 -16.13 -1.14
CA SER A 453 -32.03 -15.24 -0.10
C SER A 453 -30.74 -14.57 -0.61
N THR A 454 -30.83 -13.33 -1.08
CA THR A 454 -29.66 -12.47 -1.28
C THR A 454 -29.31 -11.80 0.05
N LEU A 455 -28.33 -12.35 0.77
CA LEU A 455 -27.46 -11.54 1.63
C LEU A 455 -26.48 -10.82 0.69
N ASP A 456 -26.80 -9.58 0.31
CA ASP A 456 -25.91 -8.71 -0.47
C ASP A 456 -25.53 -7.52 0.43
N THR A 457 -24.37 -7.60 1.06
CA THR A 457 -23.70 -6.45 1.69
C THR A 457 -23.50 -5.37 0.63
N ALA A 458 -24.00 -4.16 0.89
CA ALA A 458 -23.96 -3.02 -0.02
C ALA A 458 -22.53 -2.73 -0.52
N LYS A 459 -22.25 -3.01 -1.81
CA LYS A 459 -21.04 -2.55 -2.50
C LYS A 459 -21.15 -1.03 -2.80
N PRO A 460 -20.07 -0.24 -2.72
CA PRO A 460 -20.12 1.20 -2.96
C PRO A 460 -20.45 1.55 -4.43
N ASP A 461 -21.31 2.55 -4.62
CA ASP A 461 -21.94 3.01 -5.89
C ASP A 461 -20.99 3.73 -6.89
N TRP A 462 -19.67 3.60 -6.74
CA TRP A 462 -18.70 4.42 -7.47
C TRP A 462 -18.59 4.09 -8.97
N GLU A 463 -18.98 2.88 -9.37
CA GLU A 463 -18.90 2.45 -10.77
C GLU A 463 -20.08 2.98 -11.59
N ASP A 464 -21.28 2.93 -11.01
CA ASP A 464 -22.49 3.40 -11.65
C ASP A 464 -22.55 4.94 -11.55
N ASN A 465 -22.16 5.55 -10.42
CA ASN A 465 -22.15 7.00 -10.21
C ASN A 465 -20.77 7.52 -9.74
N PRO A 466 -19.78 7.61 -10.64
CA PRO A 466 -18.46 8.11 -10.28
C PRO A 466 -18.46 9.62 -10.02
N ASP A 467 -17.95 10.02 -8.85
CA ASP A 467 -17.71 11.43 -8.53
C ASP A 467 -16.34 11.90 -9.06
N PHE A 468 -16.34 12.64 -10.17
CA PHE A 468 -15.11 13.21 -10.75
C PHE A 468 -14.70 14.57 -10.15
N SER A 469 -15.45 15.07 -9.16
CA SER A 469 -15.15 16.33 -8.44
C SER A 469 -14.19 16.15 -7.25
N ILE A 470 -13.77 14.90 -6.99
CA ILE A 470 -12.83 14.56 -5.90
C ILE A 470 -11.53 15.36 -5.98
N SER A 471 -11.08 15.85 -4.82
CA SER A 471 -9.84 16.61 -4.67
C SER A 471 -8.80 15.90 -3.80
N ASN A 472 -9.24 14.95 -2.95
CA ASN A 472 -8.39 14.23 -2.01
C ASN A 472 -8.49 12.71 -2.18
N PHE A 473 -7.41 11.98 -1.86
CA PHE A 473 -7.39 10.50 -1.94
C PHE A 473 -8.31 9.83 -0.90
N SER A 474 -8.65 10.50 0.20
CA SER A 474 -9.61 10.00 1.20
C SER A 474 -11.04 9.92 0.67
N GLN A 475 -11.35 10.67 -0.40
CA GLN A 475 -12.66 10.67 -1.07
C GLN A 475 -12.79 9.53 -2.09
N LEU A 476 -11.73 8.72 -2.29
CA LEU A 476 -11.82 7.52 -3.11
C LEU A 476 -12.72 6.47 -2.45
N PRO A 477 -13.33 5.57 -3.22
CA PRO A 477 -14.34 4.62 -2.70
C PRO A 477 -13.88 3.74 -1.53
N HIS A 478 -12.58 3.43 -1.43
CA HIS A 478 -11.98 2.75 -0.30
C HIS A 478 -10.45 2.98 -0.26
N THR A 479 -9.81 2.66 0.87
CA THR A 479 -8.37 2.92 1.12
C THR A 479 -7.44 2.30 0.08
N ASN A 480 -7.70 1.05 -0.34
CA ASN A 480 -6.90 0.35 -1.35
C ASN A 480 -7.34 0.60 -2.81
N PHE A 481 -8.12 1.66 -3.08
CA PHE A 481 -8.65 1.91 -4.41
C PHE A 481 -7.54 2.27 -5.41
N GLY A 482 -7.49 1.57 -6.54
CA GLY A 482 -6.51 1.79 -7.60
C GLY A 482 -5.09 1.30 -7.29
N VAL A 483 -4.87 0.50 -6.24
CA VAL A 483 -3.55 -0.07 -5.91
C VAL A 483 -2.98 -0.94 -7.05
N ASN A 484 -3.86 -1.59 -7.81
CA ASN A 484 -3.53 -2.36 -9.02
C ASN A 484 -2.84 -1.51 -10.10
N GLN A 485 -3.00 -0.18 -10.09
CA GLN A 485 -2.39 0.74 -11.05
C GLN A 485 -0.90 1.03 -10.76
N HIS A 486 -0.43 0.76 -9.54
CA HIS A 486 0.94 1.06 -9.11
C HIS A 486 1.90 -0.10 -9.42
N MET A 487 2.69 0.06 -10.49
CA MET A 487 3.68 -0.94 -10.91
C MET A 487 4.95 -0.92 -10.05
N LEU A 488 5.45 -2.11 -9.71
CA LEU A 488 6.72 -2.28 -9.01
C LEU A 488 7.87 -2.25 -10.02
N ILE A 489 8.84 -1.39 -9.77
CA ILE A 489 10.11 -1.32 -10.50
C ILE A 489 11.21 -1.12 -9.46
N ASN A 490 12.47 -1.32 -9.85
CA ASN A 490 13.62 -1.05 -8.99
C ASN A 490 13.56 0.39 -8.42
N ASP A 491 13.79 0.54 -7.12
CA ASP A 491 13.67 1.83 -6.43
C ASP A 491 14.71 2.86 -6.88
N GLU A 492 15.91 2.45 -7.28
CA GLU A 492 16.92 3.35 -7.86
C GLU A 492 16.46 3.92 -9.21
N VAL A 493 15.84 3.09 -10.05
CA VAL A 493 15.27 3.52 -11.34
C VAL A 493 14.10 4.47 -11.11
N LYS A 494 13.24 4.16 -10.14
CA LYS A 494 12.13 5.02 -9.74
C LYS A 494 12.61 6.40 -9.27
N GLU A 495 13.68 6.45 -8.48
CA GLU A 495 14.23 7.69 -7.98
C GLU A 495 14.88 8.52 -9.10
N ALA A 496 15.65 7.89 -9.99
CA ALA A 496 16.20 8.55 -11.17
C ALA A 496 15.09 9.16 -12.06
N LEU A 497 13.98 8.46 -12.24
CA LEU A 497 12.81 8.98 -12.97
C LEU A 497 12.13 10.15 -12.24
N ARG A 498 12.13 10.17 -10.91
CA ARG A 498 11.56 11.27 -10.10
C ARG A 498 12.40 12.53 -10.14
N GLN A 499 13.72 12.39 -10.14
CA GLN A 499 14.64 13.52 -10.26
C GLN A 499 14.41 14.33 -11.56
N VAL A 500 13.97 13.69 -12.64
CA VAL A 500 13.59 14.37 -13.89
C VAL A 500 12.45 15.38 -13.64
N LEU A 501 11.48 15.03 -12.80
CA LEU A 501 10.34 15.92 -12.51
C LEU A 501 10.78 17.17 -11.74
N TRP A 502 11.81 17.08 -10.90
CA TRP A 502 12.32 18.21 -10.12
C TRP A 502 13.03 19.27 -10.98
N GLN A 503 13.45 18.93 -12.20
CA GLN A 503 14.09 19.87 -13.13
C GLN A 503 13.09 20.83 -13.80
N PHE A 504 11.78 20.59 -13.64
CA PHE A 504 10.72 21.46 -14.15
C PHE A 504 10.19 22.34 -13.02
N ARG A 505 10.37 23.66 -13.12
CA ARG A 505 9.80 24.63 -12.17
C ARG A 505 8.28 24.74 -12.32
N ALA A 506 7.78 24.49 -13.53
CA ALA A 506 6.36 24.53 -13.82
C ALA A 506 5.63 23.37 -13.10
N PRO A 507 4.51 23.63 -12.41
CA PRO A 507 3.88 22.64 -11.52
C PRO A 507 3.28 21.46 -12.31
N ILE A 508 3.78 20.25 -12.04
CA ILE A 508 3.27 19.00 -12.60
C ILE A 508 2.39 18.31 -11.53
N ARG A 509 1.09 18.17 -11.82
CA ARG A 509 0.11 17.59 -10.89
C ARG A 509 0.07 16.06 -10.96
N TYR A 510 0.05 15.52 -12.18
CA TYR A 510 0.08 14.08 -12.43
C TYR A 510 1.25 13.76 -13.36
N ALA A 511 1.95 12.65 -13.13
CA ALA A 511 3.05 12.24 -14.00
C ALA A 511 3.21 10.73 -14.05
N PHE A 512 3.40 10.18 -15.25
CA PHE A 512 3.81 8.80 -15.42
C PHE A 512 4.89 8.65 -16.50
N ALA A 513 5.78 7.68 -16.29
CA ALA A 513 6.78 7.26 -17.25
C ALA A 513 6.40 5.93 -17.88
N TYR A 514 6.76 5.75 -19.14
CA TYR A 514 6.39 4.58 -19.91
C TYR A 514 7.37 4.26 -21.05
N GLY A 515 7.07 3.19 -21.79
CA GLY A 515 7.82 2.80 -22.98
C GLY A 515 8.94 1.80 -22.66
N SER A 516 9.72 1.47 -23.71
CA SER A 516 10.76 0.44 -23.64
C SER A 516 11.95 0.79 -22.74
N GLY A 517 12.08 2.06 -22.36
CA GLY A 517 13.10 2.52 -21.42
C GLY A 517 12.74 2.35 -19.94
N VAL A 518 11.47 2.02 -19.63
CA VAL A 518 10.97 1.74 -18.27
C VAL A 518 10.52 0.28 -18.15
N PHE A 519 9.85 -0.24 -19.17
CA PHE A 519 9.33 -1.60 -19.22
C PHE A 519 9.90 -2.31 -20.46
N PRO A 520 10.70 -3.37 -20.31
CA PRO A 520 11.36 -4.02 -21.45
C PRO A 520 10.35 -4.60 -22.44
N GLN A 521 10.65 -4.45 -23.74
CA GLN A 521 9.85 -4.98 -24.87
C GLN A 521 10.61 -6.06 -25.65
N SER A 522 11.77 -6.47 -25.15
CA SER A 522 12.62 -7.52 -25.70
C SER A 522 13.27 -8.24 -24.52
N LYS A 523 13.44 -9.56 -24.62
CA LYS A 523 14.26 -10.32 -23.65
C LYS A 523 15.68 -9.75 -23.63
N PRO A 524 16.36 -9.72 -22.47
CA PRO A 524 17.78 -9.39 -22.41
C PRO A 524 18.54 -10.37 -23.31
N ALA A 525 19.32 -9.84 -24.26
CA ALA A 525 20.22 -10.67 -25.04
C ALA A 525 21.40 -11.07 -24.16
N SER A 526 21.88 -12.32 -24.27
CA SER A 526 23.20 -12.68 -23.77
C SER A 526 24.24 -11.68 -24.30
N PRO A 527 25.25 -11.30 -23.51
CA PRO A 527 26.20 -10.25 -23.90
C PRO A 527 26.95 -10.69 -25.15
N SER A 528 26.51 -10.22 -26.31
CA SER A 528 27.21 -10.46 -27.57
C SER A 528 28.41 -9.52 -27.62
N SER A 529 29.60 -10.11 -27.73
CA SER A 529 30.87 -9.44 -27.95
C SER A 529 30.94 -8.84 -29.36
N THR A 530 30.28 -7.72 -29.61
CA THR A 530 30.60 -6.86 -30.77
C THR A 530 30.13 -5.41 -30.54
N PRO A 531 31.06 -4.44 -30.38
CA PRO A 531 30.71 -3.03 -30.18
C PRO A 531 30.53 -2.36 -31.55
N SER A 532 29.43 -2.63 -32.24
CA SER A 532 29.11 -1.94 -33.50
C SER A 532 27.89 -1.03 -33.34
N SER A 533 28.16 0.26 -33.54
CA SER A 533 27.30 1.47 -33.47
C SER A 533 26.86 1.96 -32.07
N ARG A 534 27.84 2.46 -31.29
CA ARG A 534 27.58 3.36 -30.16
C ARG A 534 27.08 4.72 -30.67
N THR A 535 25.77 4.92 -30.64
CA THR A 535 25.23 6.23 -30.25
C THR A 535 24.61 6.01 -28.88
N SER A 536 25.34 6.38 -27.83
CA SER A 536 24.77 6.45 -26.49
C SER A 536 23.62 7.45 -26.52
N ILE A 537 22.38 6.95 -26.57
CA ILE A 537 21.17 7.78 -26.71
C ILE A 537 21.05 8.73 -25.50
N HIS A 538 21.49 8.30 -24.33
CA HIS A 538 21.67 9.17 -23.18
C HIS A 538 23.10 9.76 -23.19
N PRO A 539 23.26 11.09 -23.11
CA PRO A 539 24.58 11.70 -23.04
C PRO A 539 25.38 11.26 -21.80
N ASN A 540 24.72 11.13 -20.64
CA ASN A 540 25.30 10.68 -19.36
C ASN A 540 24.19 10.07 -18.47
N ALA A 541 23.71 8.85 -18.77
CA ALA A 541 22.63 8.24 -17.99
C ALA A 541 23.05 7.95 -16.54
N PRO A 542 22.15 8.13 -15.55
CA PRO A 542 22.37 7.63 -14.20
C PRO A 542 22.66 6.11 -14.21
N PRO A 543 23.59 5.61 -13.37
CA PRO A 543 23.98 4.19 -13.36
C PRO A 543 22.79 3.22 -13.24
N ALA A 544 21.77 3.59 -12.47
CA ALA A 544 20.55 2.79 -12.29
C ALA A 544 19.78 2.59 -13.61
N ILE A 545 19.67 3.63 -14.45
CA ILE A 545 19.01 3.56 -15.76
C ILE A 545 19.86 2.73 -16.74
N ALA A 546 21.18 2.96 -16.74
CA ALA A 546 22.09 2.20 -17.60
C ALA A 546 22.07 0.69 -17.29
N LYS A 547 22.02 0.34 -15.99
CA LYS A 547 21.90 -1.04 -15.51
C LYS A 547 20.54 -1.65 -15.84
N ALA A 548 19.45 -0.91 -15.62
CA ALA A 548 18.10 -1.38 -15.91
C ALA A 548 17.81 -1.56 -17.41
N GLN A 549 18.61 -0.94 -18.28
CA GLN A 549 18.50 -1.06 -19.73
C GLN A 549 19.56 -1.99 -20.35
N ASP A 550 20.28 -2.77 -19.53
CA ASP A 550 21.31 -3.73 -19.96
C ASP A 550 22.37 -3.12 -20.89
N GLY A 551 22.77 -1.87 -20.64
CA GLY A 551 23.76 -1.16 -21.46
C GLY A 551 23.26 -0.73 -22.85
N GLN A 552 21.97 -0.85 -23.15
CA GLN A 552 21.33 -0.37 -24.38
C GLN A 552 20.49 0.89 -24.08
N PRO A 553 21.06 2.10 -24.18
CA PRO A 553 20.38 3.33 -23.78
C PRO A 553 19.14 3.57 -24.66
N LYS A 554 17.96 3.66 -24.03
CA LYS A 554 16.65 3.90 -24.69
C LYS A 554 15.99 5.14 -24.11
N MET A 555 15.55 6.04 -24.99
CA MET A 555 14.76 7.23 -24.61
C MET A 555 13.56 6.84 -23.75
N ILE A 556 13.31 7.62 -22.69
CA ILE A 556 12.21 7.40 -21.75
C ILE A 556 11.07 8.36 -22.08
N ASP A 557 9.86 7.83 -22.18
CA ASP A 557 8.66 8.61 -22.46
C ASP A 557 7.95 9.00 -21.16
N PHE A 558 7.57 10.27 -21.03
CA PHE A 558 6.80 10.83 -19.91
C PHE A 558 5.51 11.47 -20.41
N ILE A 559 4.48 11.48 -19.56
CA ILE A 559 3.31 12.35 -19.68
C ILE A 559 3.18 13.15 -18.40
N PHE A 560 2.99 14.46 -18.54
CA PHE A 560 2.73 15.43 -17.47
C PHE A 560 1.28 15.92 -17.60
N GLY A 561 0.48 15.62 -16.58
CA GLY A 561 -0.85 16.18 -16.37
C GLY A 561 -0.76 17.51 -15.61
N VAL A 562 -1.31 18.57 -16.19
CA VAL A 562 -1.25 19.94 -15.68
C VAL A 562 -2.65 20.56 -15.63
N SER A 563 -2.87 21.50 -14.70
CA SER A 563 -4.18 22.16 -14.56
C SER A 563 -4.42 23.22 -15.65
N HIS A 564 -3.39 24.04 -15.92
CA HIS A 564 -3.47 25.14 -16.90
C HIS A 564 -2.29 25.06 -17.86
N THR A 565 -2.58 24.67 -19.09
CA THR A 565 -1.62 24.33 -20.13
C THR A 565 -0.86 25.57 -20.62
N GLU A 566 -1.55 26.68 -20.85
CA GLU A 566 -0.92 27.95 -21.24
C GLU A 566 0.06 28.47 -20.17
N HIS A 567 -0.37 28.53 -18.91
CA HIS A 567 0.47 29.00 -17.81
C HIS A 567 1.68 28.07 -17.61
N TRP A 568 1.47 26.75 -17.65
CA TRP A 568 2.55 25.78 -17.57
C TRP A 568 3.56 25.96 -18.71
N HIS A 569 3.09 26.10 -19.95
CA HIS A 569 3.95 26.35 -21.10
C HIS A 569 4.70 27.67 -21.02
N SER A 570 4.09 28.72 -20.45
CA SER A 570 4.77 29.99 -20.20
C SER A 570 5.97 29.79 -19.29
N LEU A 571 5.79 29.19 -18.11
CA LEU A 571 6.88 28.91 -17.18
C LEU A 571 7.96 28.02 -17.80
N ASN A 572 7.55 26.96 -18.51
CA ASN A 572 8.49 26.03 -19.13
C ASN A 572 9.21 26.63 -20.36
N LEU A 573 8.60 27.58 -21.09
CA LEU A 573 9.28 28.32 -22.17
C LEU A 573 10.34 29.28 -21.61
N HIS A 574 10.06 29.92 -20.47
CA HIS A 574 11.05 30.77 -19.79
C HIS A 574 12.24 29.97 -19.26
N GLN A 575 11.98 28.78 -18.70
CA GLN A 575 13.03 27.92 -18.17
C GLN A 575 13.80 27.17 -19.26
N HIS A 576 13.08 26.58 -20.22
CA HIS A 576 13.58 25.58 -21.16
C HIS A 576 13.12 25.90 -22.59
N ARG A 577 13.52 27.05 -23.12
CA ARG A 577 13.13 27.50 -24.47
C ARG A 577 13.60 26.52 -25.55
N ASP A 578 14.75 25.90 -25.36
CA ASP A 578 15.39 24.94 -26.27
C ASP A 578 14.64 23.60 -26.41
N HIS A 579 13.72 23.29 -25.50
CA HIS A 579 12.85 22.12 -25.63
C HIS A 579 11.85 22.28 -26.77
N TYR A 580 11.40 23.51 -27.06
CA TYR A 580 10.36 23.80 -28.04
C TYR A 580 10.92 24.12 -29.42
N SER A 581 10.18 23.72 -30.46
CA SER A 581 10.47 24.12 -31.84
C SER A 581 10.19 25.62 -32.08
N GLY A 582 10.23 26.03 -33.35
CA GLY A 582 9.91 27.40 -33.77
C GLY A 582 8.52 27.87 -33.29
N LEU A 583 7.58 26.95 -33.07
CA LEU A 583 6.26 27.28 -32.52
C LEU A 583 6.34 27.93 -31.13
N GLY A 584 7.35 27.58 -30.33
CA GLY A 584 7.57 28.22 -29.03
C GLY A 584 7.91 29.71 -29.12
N SER A 585 8.36 30.21 -30.28
CA SER A 585 8.64 31.64 -30.49
C SER A 585 7.38 32.47 -30.61
N LEU A 586 6.24 31.84 -30.91
CA LEU A 586 4.93 32.51 -30.99
C LEU A 586 4.26 32.66 -29.61
N GLY A 587 4.93 32.23 -28.54
CA GLY A 587 4.45 32.33 -27.16
C GLY A 587 3.63 31.13 -26.68
N SER A 588 3.37 31.09 -25.37
CA SER A 588 2.68 29.98 -24.70
C SER A 588 1.22 29.81 -25.13
N GLY A 589 0.51 30.91 -25.43
CA GLY A 589 -0.87 30.86 -25.91
C GLY A 589 -1.01 30.14 -27.25
N ALA A 590 -0.07 30.35 -28.18
CA ALA A 590 -0.04 29.63 -29.45
C ALA A 590 0.23 28.14 -29.25
N VAL A 591 1.19 27.78 -28.39
CA VAL A 591 1.49 26.38 -28.03
C VAL A 591 0.28 25.70 -27.38
N SER A 592 -0.36 26.35 -26.42
CA SER A 592 -1.56 25.82 -25.74
C SER A 592 -2.73 25.66 -26.70
N SER A 593 -2.98 26.65 -27.58
CA SER A 593 -4.02 26.58 -28.60
C SER A 593 -3.81 25.39 -29.55
N VAL A 594 -2.56 25.15 -29.99
CA VAL A 594 -2.20 23.98 -30.80
C VAL A 594 -2.33 22.68 -30.02
N GLN A 595 -1.99 22.68 -28.74
CA GLN A 595 -2.12 21.52 -27.87
C GLN A 595 -3.58 21.10 -27.72
N ASP A 596 -4.41 22.03 -27.24
CA ASP A 596 -5.73 21.74 -26.67
C ASP A 596 -6.82 21.64 -27.75
N LYS A 597 -6.68 22.38 -28.87
CA LYS A 597 -7.69 22.38 -29.96
C LYS A 597 -7.48 21.29 -31.01
N PHE A 598 -6.32 20.63 -31.06
CA PHE A 598 -5.99 19.69 -32.13
C PHE A 598 -5.56 18.31 -31.60
N GLY A 599 -6.06 17.26 -32.25
CA GLY A 599 -5.66 15.88 -31.98
C GLY A 599 -6.14 15.40 -30.62
N ALA A 600 -5.25 14.81 -29.83
CA ALA A 600 -5.58 14.20 -28.53
C ALA A 600 -5.42 15.16 -27.34
N GLY A 601 -5.22 16.47 -27.56
CA GLY A 601 -4.99 17.41 -26.45
C GLY A 601 -3.59 17.34 -25.83
N VAL A 602 -2.62 16.71 -26.51
CA VAL A 602 -1.26 16.47 -25.96
C VAL A 602 -0.19 17.14 -26.81
N TYR A 603 0.75 17.86 -26.18
CA TYR A 603 1.91 18.47 -26.83
C TYR A 603 3.19 17.72 -26.44
N PHE A 604 3.97 17.26 -27.41
CA PHE A 604 5.19 16.49 -27.16
C PHE A 604 6.47 17.27 -27.46
N ASN A 605 7.42 17.22 -26.53
CA ASN A 605 8.80 17.65 -26.72
C ASN A 605 9.73 16.42 -26.73
N PRO A 606 10.22 16.00 -27.91
CA PRO A 606 11.12 14.85 -28.04
C PRO A 606 12.60 15.27 -27.96
N TYR A 607 13.48 14.30 -27.65
CA TYR A 607 14.94 14.46 -27.62
C TYR A 607 15.45 15.52 -26.66
N VAL A 608 14.84 15.60 -25.48
CA VAL A 608 15.25 16.52 -24.43
C VAL A 608 16.21 15.80 -23.49
N THR A 609 17.33 16.43 -23.12
CA THR A 609 18.25 15.84 -22.14
C THR A 609 18.04 16.49 -20.78
N VAL A 610 17.66 15.68 -19.78
CA VAL A 610 17.49 16.12 -18.39
C VAL A 610 18.33 15.23 -17.50
N ASN A 611 19.25 15.79 -16.71
CA ASN A 611 20.20 15.03 -15.87
C ASN A 611 20.93 13.91 -16.63
N GLY A 612 21.35 14.21 -17.87
CA GLY A 612 22.02 13.26 -18.76
C GLY A 612 21.12 12.14 -19.31
N MET A 613 19.82 12.13 -18.98
CA MET A 613 18.81 11.25 -19.55
C MET A 613 18.12 11.92 -20.74
N LEU A 614 18.26 11.33 -21.92
CA LEU A 614 17.36 11.62 -23.03
C LEU A 614 15.92 11.15 -22.76
N ILE A 615 15.00 12.12 -22.75
CA ILE A 615 13.58 11.93 -22.53
C ILE A 615 12.76 12.50 -23.69
N LYS A 616 11.52 12.01 -23.78
CA LYS A 616 10.44 12.63 -24.51
C LYS A 616 9.29 12.84 -23.53
N TYR A 617 8.82 14.06 -23.36
CA TYR A 617 7.71 14.33 -22.46
C TYR A 617 6.52 14.94 -23.23
N GLY A 618 5.32 14.49 -22.89
CA GLY A 618 4.05 15.04 -23.36
C GLY A 618 3.35 15.82 -22.26
N VAL A 619 2.76 16.96 -22.58
CA VAL A 619 1.95 17.78 -21.66
C VAL A 619 0.49 17.63 -22.05
N VAL A 620 -0.39 17.45 -21.05
CA VAL A 620 -1.83 17.29 -21.25
C VAL A 620 -2.59 17.98 -20.12
N ASN A 621 -3.74 18.59 -20.45
CA ASN A 621 -4.66 19.11 -19.43
C ASN A 621 -5.29 17.96 -18.63
N LEU A 622 -5.39 18.08 -17.30
CA LEU A 622 -5.99 17.06 -16.44
C LEU A 622 -7.44 16.73 -16.80
N ASP A 623 -8.25 17.72 -17.19
CA ASP A 623 -9.65 17.51 -17.54
C ASP A 623 -9.78 16.75 -18.86
N THR A 624 -8.95 17.10 -19.86
CA THR A 624 -8.84 16.34 -21.11
C THR A 624 -8.40 14.90 -20.85
N LEU A 625 -7.42 14.70 -19.96
CA LEU A 625 -6.94 13.38 -19.57
C LEU A 625 -8.05 12.54 -18.91
N CYS A 626 -8.73 13.09 -17.90
CA CYS A 626 -9.81 12.41 -17.19
C CYS A 626 -10.98 12.08 -18.13
N THR A 627 -11.34 13.01 -19.02
CA THR A 627 -12.41 12.81 -20.02
C THR A 627 -12.06 11.71 -21.01
N ASP A 628 -10.82 11.66 -21.52
CA ASP A 628 -10.40 10.57 -22.42
C ASP A 628 -10.45 9.22 -21.68
N LEU A 629 -10.07 9.18 -20.40
CA LEU A 629 -10.11 7.97 -19.57
C LEU A 629 -11.52 7.47 -19.25
N SER A 630 -12.45 8.36 -18.91
CA SER A 630 -13.81 7.99 -18.51
C SER A 630 -14.78 7.83 -19.68
N GLU A 631 -14.59 8.57 -20.78
CA GLU A 631 -15.54 8.60 -21.90
C GLU A 631 -15.04 7.94 -23.18
N TRP A 632 -13.72 7.76 -23.34
CA TRP A 632 -13.07 7.30 -24.58
C TRP A 632 -13.41 8.19 -25.78
N SER A 633 -13.22 9.50 -25.62
CA SER A 633 -13.41 10.48 -26.70
C SER A 633 -12.42 10.27 -27.84
N THR A 634 -11.13 10.02 -27.53
CA THR A 634 -10.05 9.78 -28.50
C THR A 634 -9.38 8.42 -28.35
N LEU A 635 -9.41 7.85 -27.14
CA LEU A 635 -8.71 6.62 -26.75
C LEU A 635 -7.18 6.72 -26.90
N TYR A 636 -6.63 7.93 -27.04
CA TYR A 636 -5.20 8.12 -27.27
C TYR A 636 -4.38 7.93 -25.99
N ILE A 637 -4.73 8.65 -24.91
CA ILE A 637 -4.07 8.48 -23.62
C ILE A 637 -4.73 7.37 -22.82
N ALA A 638 -6.05 7.22 -22.90
CA ALA A 638 -6.76 6.11 -22.29
C ALA A 638 -6.20 4.76 -22.75
N GLY A 639 -5.98 4.61 -24.06
CA GLY A 639 -5.32 3.44 -24.65
C GLY A 639 -3.89 3.23 -24.18
N ARG A 640 -3.14 4.29 -23.83
CA ARG A 640 -1.81 4.16 -23.24
C ARG A 640 -1.89 3.60 -21.81
N LEU A 641 -2.88 4.03 -21.04
CA LEU A 641 -3.08 3.64 -19.65
C LEU A 641 -3.79 2.27 -19.49
N HIS A 642 -4.23 1.63 -20.58
CA HIS A 642 -4.56 0.18 -20.60
C HIS A 642 -3.34 -0.73 -20.42
N LYS A 643 -2.13 -0.18 -20.53
CA LYS A 643 -0.87 -0.92 -20.44
C LYS A 643 -0.10 -0.48 -19.20
N PRO A 644 0.82 -1.31 -18.68
CA PRO A 644 1.70 -0.94 -17.57
C PRO A 644 2.40 0.40 -17.80
N VAL A 645 2.31 1.26 -16.78
CA VAL A 645 3.00 2.54 -16.67
C VAL A 645 3.55 2.69 -15.26
N LYS A 646 4.59 3.52 -15.09
CA LYS A 646 5.08 3.89 -13.77
C LYS A 646 4.54 5.26 -13.41
N ILE A 647 3.56 5.31 -12.50
CA ILE A 647 3.08 6.55 -11.91
C ILE A 647 4.20 7.11 -10.99
N LEU A 648 4.59 8.35 -11.24
CA LEU A 648 5.65 9.06 -10.51
C LEU A 648 5.07 10.13 -9.59
N ARG A 649 4.00 10.81 -10.04
CA ARG A 649 3.09 11.66 -9.26
C ARG A 649 1.66 11.26 -9.56
N ASP A 650 0.84 11.15 -8.52
CA ASP A 650 -0.52 10.62 -8.60
C ASP A 650 -1.56 11.72 -8.34
N ASP A 651 -2.77 11.53 -8.86
CA ASP A 651 -3.90 12.45 -8.71
C ASP A 651 -5.19 11.64 -8.50
N PRO A 652 -6.04 11.98 -7.51
CA PRO A 652 -7.21 11.16 -7.16
C PRO A 652 -8.22 11.07 -8.31
N ARG A 653 -8.44 12.16 -9.06
CA ARG A 653 -9.39 12.17 -10.21
C ARG A 653 -8.90 11.25 -11.31
N VAL A 654 -7.60 11.32 -11.61
CA VAL A 654 -6.99 10.45 -12.61
C VAL A 654 -7.02 8.98 -12.17
N ARG A 655 -6.79 8.69 -10.89
CA ARG A 655 -6.85 7.32 -10.36
C ARG A 655 -8.24 6.72 -10.49
N LEU A 656 -9.30 7.48 -10.17
CA LEU A 656 -10.70 7.07 -10.37
C LEU A 656 -11.01 6.85 -11.85
N ALA A 657 -10.74 7.83 -12.69
CA ALA A 657 -11.00 7.75 -14.13
C ALA A 657 -10.24 6.57 -14.78
N ASN A 658 -9.00 6.31 -14.34
CA ASN A 658 -8.21 5.21 -14.85
C ASN A 658 -8.72 3.83 -14.39
N GLN A 659 -9.34 3.72 -13.21
CA GLN A 659 -9.97 2.46 -12.80
C GLN A 659 -11.16 2.12 -13.71
N ILE A 660 -11.98 3.12 -14.05
CA ILE A 660 -13.08 3.00 -15.02
C ILE A 660 -12.53 2.62 -16.39
N ASN A 661 -11.45 3.27 -16.82
CA ASN A 661 -10.77 2.99 -18.07
C ASN A 661 -10.30 1.52 -18.18
N LEU A 662 -9.68 0.98 -17.12
CA LEU A 662 -9.21 -0.41 -17.09
C LEU A 662 -10.38 -1.40 -17.15
N LEU A 663 -11.44 -1.21 -16.36
CA LEU A 663 -12.65 -2.04 -16.44
C LEU A 663 -13.31 -1.99 -17.82
N SER A 664 -13.33 -0.81 -18.44
CA SER A 664 -13.88 -0.61 -19.78
C SER A 664 -13.06 -1.35 -20.84
N ALA A 665 -11.73 -1.35 -20.72
CA ALA A 665 -10.83 -2.09 -21.61
C ALA A 665 -11.03 -3.60 -21.48
N LEU A 666 -11.20 -4.09 -20.25
CA LEU A 666 -11.47 -5.49 -19.95
C LEU A 666 -12.81 -5.92 -20.58
N ARG A 667 -13.90 -5.18 -20.32
CA ARG A 667 -15.23 -5.44 -20.92
C ARG A 667 -15.20 -5.44 -22.45
N THR A 668 -14.57 -4.42 -23.04
CA THR A 668 -14.43 -4.34 -24.50
C THR A 668 -13.67 -5.54 -25.05
N SER A 669 -12.64 -6.00 -24.36
CA SER A 669 -11.86 -7.17 -24.79
C SER A 669 -12.65 -8.47 -24.64
N LEU A 670 -13.43 -8.63 -23.57
CA LEU A 670 -14.33 -9.79 -23.39
C LEU A 670 -15.41 -9.86 -24.49
N LEU A 671 -15.90 -8.72 -24.97
CA LEU A 671 -16.79 -8.67 -26.13
C LEU A 671 -16.11 -9.14 -27.44
N LEU A 672 -14.78 -9.00 -27.53
CA LEU A 672 -13.99 -9.43 -28.70
C LEU A 672 -13.50 -10.87 -28.61
N LEU A 673 -13.44 -11.46 -27.41
CA LEU A 673 -12.85 -12.77 -27.16
C LEU A 673 -13.90 -13.90 -27.23
N PRO A 674 -13.47 -15.15 -27.51
CA PRO A 674 -14.34 -16.34 -27.45
C PRO A 674 -14.72 -16.71 -26.00
N PRO A 675 -15.57 -17.72 -25.78
CA PRO A 675 -15.97 -18.15 -24.42
C PRO A 675 -14.80 -18.60 -23.54
N SER A 676 -13.75 -19.16 -24.13
CA SER A 676 -12.54 -19.59 -23.43
C SER A 676 -11.29 -19.11 -24.16
N PHE A 677 -10.34 -18.53 -23.43
CA PHE A 677 -9.14 -17.90 -23.96
C PHE A 677 -8.04 -17.89 -22.90
N THR A 678 -6.82 -17.55 -23.30
CA THR A 678 -5.66 -17.43 -22.41
C THR A 678 -5.45 -15.98 -21.95
N GLU A 679 -4.75 -15.78 -20.85
CA GLU A 679 -4.40 -14.43 -20.38
C GLU A 679 -3.54 -13.67 -21.40
N MET A 680 -2.68 -14.37 -22.16
CA MET A 680 -1.90 -13.75 -23.23
C MET A 680 -2.79 -13.22 -24.36
N GLU A 681 -3.87 -13.92 -24.70
CA GLU A 681 -4.87 -13.45 -25.68
C GLU A 681 -5.70 -12.28 -25.13
N LEU A 682 -6.06 -12.33 -23.84
CA LEU A 682 -6.77 -11.24 -23.17
C LEU A 682 -5.94 -9.95 -23.17
N TYR A 683 -4.73 -10.00 -22.64
CA TYR A 683 -3.85 -8.85 -22.55
C TYR A 683 -3.37 -8.39 -23.93
N GLY A 684 -3.19 -9.31 -24.88
CA GLY A 684 -2.95 -9.00 -26.28
C GLY A 684 -4.09 -8.20 -26.90
N THR A 685 -5.34 -8.59 -26.62
CA THR A 685 -6.53 -7.88 -27.10
C THR A 685 -6.62 -6.49 -26.46
N ILE A 686 -6.48 -6.38 -25.13
CA ILE A 686 -6.48 -5.11 -24.39
C ILE A 686 -5.41 -4.16 -24.92
N ALA A 687 -4.15 -4.62 -24.99
CA ALA A 687 -3.05 -3.79 -25.49
C ALA A 687 -3.26 -3.39 -26.95
N GLY A 688 -3.90 -4.27 -27.74
CA GLY A 688 -4.25 -4.09 -29.14
C GLY A 688 -5.30 -3.01 -29.40
N ILE A 689 -6.24 -2.75 -28.48
CA ILE A 689 -7.31 -1.74 -28.66
C ILE A 689 -6.72 -0.40 -29.10
N SER A 690 -5.71 0.10 -28.39
CA SER A 690 -5.05 1.39 -28.67
C SER A 690 -4.31 1.48 -30.02
N TYR A 691 -4.07 0.34 -30.67
CA TYR A 691 -3.40 0.24 -31.97
C TYR A 691 -4.40 0.00 -33.12
N MET A 692 -5.64 -0.36 -32.81
CA MET A 692 -6.67 -0.63 -33.82
C MET A 692 -7.11 0.67 -34.51
N GLY A 693 -6.62 0.89 -35.73
CA GLY A 693 -6.93 2.12 -36.49
C GLY A 693 -5.93 3.25 -36.26
N ASP A 694 -4.84 3.01 -35.53
CA ASP A 694 -3.72 3.94 -35.46
C ASP A 694 -2.94 3.91 -36.79
N PRO A 695 -2.83 5.03 -37.54
CA PRO A 695 -2.12 5.06 -38.82
C PRO A 695 -0.65 4.66 -38.70
N ARG A 696 -0.03 4.80 -37.52
CA ARG A 696 1.37 4.39 -37.28
C ARG A 696 1.60 2.89 -37.42
N MET A 697 0.54 2.09 -37.30
CA MET A 697 0.57 0.63 -37.47
C MET A 697 0.28 0.19 -38.91
N ALA A 698 -0.35 1.06 -39.71
CA ALA A 698 -0.57 0.85 -41.14
C ALA A 698 0.61 1.35 -42.00
N LEU A 699 1.38 2.31 -41.47
CA LEU A 699 2.62 2.82 -42.05
C LEU A 699 3.82 2.00 -41.56
N PRO A 700 4.94 1.93 -42.32
CA PRO A 700 6.14 1.17 -41.96
C PRO A 700 6.96 1.84 -40.84
N THR A 701 6.31 2.22 -39.74
CA THR A 701 6.85 3.06 -38.67
C THR A 701 6.83 2.40 -37.29
N GLU A 702 6.27 1.20 -37.14
CA GLU A 702 6.27 0.45 -35.87
C GLU A 702 6.44 -1.05 -36.11
N ASP A 703 7.01 -1.80 -35.16
CA ASP A 703 7.20 -3.25 -35.25
C ASP A 703 5.83 -3.99 -35.36
N PRO A 704 5.61 -4.85 -36.38
CA PRO A 704 4.37 -5.64 -36.51
C PRO A 704 4.05 -6.53 -35.31
N SER A 705 5.06 -7.03 -34.59
CA SER A 705 4.91 -7.89 -33.42
C SER A 705 4.90 -7.12 -32.10
N LYS A 706 4.82 -5.78 -32.15
CA LYS A 706 4.94 -4.90 -30.98
C LYS A 706 3.97 -5.24 -29.85
N VAL A 707 2.71 -5.55 -30.16
CA VAL A 707 1.70 -5.88 -29.13
C VAL A 707 2.07 -7.16 -28.40
N ALA A 708 2.40 -8.22 -29.14
CA ALA A 708 2.85 -9.49 -28.58
C ALA A 708 4.14 -9.33 -27.74
N ASN A 709 5.09 -8.53 -28.23
CA ASN A 709 6.34 -8.22 -27.53
C ASN A 709 6.09 -7.45 -26.21
N ILE A 710 5.14 -6.52 -26.17
CA ILE A 710 4.78 -5.77 -24.96
C ILE A 710 4.21 -6.73 -23.91
N VAL A 711 3.23 -7.55 -24.30
CA VAL A 711 2.54 -8.46 -23.38
C VAL A 711 3.47 -9.55 -22.88
N GLY A 712 4.17 -10.25 -23.78
CA GLY A 712 5.02 -11.39 -23.41
C GLY A 712 6.18 -11.03 -22.47
N ASN A 713 6.69 -9.78 -22.52
CA ASN A 713 7.76 -9.34 -21.62
C ASN A 713 7.26 -8.65 -20.33
N ASN A 714 5.95 -8.39 -20.21
CA ASN A 714 5.37 -7.66 -19.07
C ASN A 714 4.16 -8.36 -18.47
N LEU A 715 4.04 -9.68 -18.66
CA LEU A 715 2.88 -10.46 -18.24
C LEU A 715 2.54 -10.28 -16.73
N PRO A 716 3.51 -10.32 -15.79
CA PRO A 716 3.22 -10.06 -14.38
C PRO A 716 2.64 -8.67 -14.10
N ASN A 717 3.05 -7.66 -14.86
CA ASN A 717 2.52 -6.29 -14.73
C ASN A 717 1.08 -6.18 -15.25
N PHE A 718 0.74 -6.91 -16.32
CA PHE A 718 -0.64 -7.01 -16.79
C PHE A 718 -1.54 -7.75 -15.78
N ARG A 719 -1.07 -8.84 -15.18
CA ARG A 719 -1.79 -9.51 -14.10
C ARG A 719 -2.04 -8.57 -12.93
N ARG A 720 -1.04 -7.80 -12.51
CA ARG A 720 -1.20 -6.81 -11.44
C ARG A 720 -2.28 -5.76 -11.75
N LEU A 721 -2.40 -5.33 -13.01
CA LEU A 721 -3.44 -4.38 -13.43
C LEU A 721 -4.85 -5.00 -13.42
N TYR A 722 -4.98 -6.24 -13.93
CA TYR A 722 -6.28 -6.79 -14.31
C TYR A 722 -6.78 -7.96 -13.45
N ALA A 723 -5.94 -8.74 -12.78
CA ALA A 723 -6.38 -9.87 -11.97
C ALA A 723 -7.37 -9.45 -10.85
N PRO A 724 -7.11 -8.38 -10.06
CA PRO A 724 -8.08 -7.90 -9.08
C PRO A 724 -9.38 -7.39 -9.70
N LEU A 725 -9.36 -6.96 -10.97
CA LEU A 725 -10.56 -6.54 -11.69
C LEU A 725 -11.37 -7.75 -12.18
N ILE A 726 -10.67 -8.79 -12.66
CA ILE A 726 -11.26 -10.05 -13.11
C ILE A 726 -11.97 -10.74 -11.93
N GLU A 727 -11.32 -10.83 -10.77
CA GLU A 727 -11.89 -11.43 -9.54
C GLU A 727 -13.17 -10.73 -9.07
N ASN A 728 -13.36 -9.45 -9.42
CA ASN A 728 -14.54 -8.67 -9.04
C ASN A 728 -15.64 -8.69 -10.11
N LEU A 729 -15.37 -9.21 -11.31
CA LEU A 729 -16.36 -9.29 -12.39
C LEU A 729 -17.16 -10.60 -12.32
N PRO A 730 -18.50 -10.56 -12.41
CA PRO A 730 -19.34 -11.76 -12.26
C PRO A 730 -19.41 -12.65 -13.52
N ASN A 731 -18.60 -12.36 -14.54
CA ASN A 731 -18.74 -12.92 -15.88
C ASN A 731 -17.42 -13.43 -16.48
N VAL A 732 -16.33 -13.46 -15.72
CA VAL A 732 -15.04 -14.01 -16.15
C VAL A 732 -14.28 -14.54 -14.93
N GLU A 733 -13.65 -15.70 -15.07
CA GLU A 733 -12.83 -16.30 -14.02
C GLU A 733 -11.59 -16.99 -14.58
N PHE A 734 -10.56 -17.15 -13.74
CA PHE A 734 -9.39 -17.97 -14.06
C PHE A 734 -9.75 -19.44 -13.88
N HIS A 735 -9.64 -20.22 -14.96
CA HIS A 735 -9.96 -21.64 -14.99
C HIS A 735 -8.72 -22.44 -15.41
N ASP A 736 -7.69 -22.39 -14.57
CA ASP A 736 -6.40 -23.06 -14.79
C ASP A 736 -5.83 -23.66 -13.49
N PRO A 737 -5.39 -24.93 -13.48
CA PRO A 737 -4.75 -25.55 -12.32
C PRO A 737 -3.52 -24.77 -11.83
N ALA A 738 -2.79 -24.08 -12.71
CA ALA A 738 -1.63 -23.27 -12.34
C ALA A 738 -1.98 -22.15 -11.35
N CYS A 739 -3.21 -21.62 -11.40
CA CYS A 739 -3.69 -20.57 -10.51
C CYS A 739 -3.88 -21.02 -9.05
N SER A 740 -3.79 -22.33 -8.77
CA SER A 740 -3.84 -22.86 -7.40
C SER A 740 -2.54 -22.67 -6.63
N ARG A 741 -1.43 -22.35 -7.30
CA ARG A 741 -0.12 -22.15 -6.67
C ARG A 741 0.02 -20.74 -6.09
N PRO A 742 0.48 -20.52 -4.86
CA PRO A 742 0.56 -19.17 -4.26
C PRO A 742 1.39 -18.14 -5.04
N ASP A 743 2.34 -18.59 -5.86
CA ASP A 743 3.32 -17.79 -6.60
C ASP A 743 2.97 -17.59 -8.09
N TRP A 744 1.86 -18.15 -8.58
CA TRP A 744 1.54 -18.18 -10.01
C TRP A 744 1.49 -16.79 -10.65
N ALA A 745 0.97 -15.81 -9.91
CA ALA A 745 0.81 -14.44 -10.39
C ALA A 745 2.16 -13.77 -10.71
N ALA A 746 3.23 -14.15 -10.02
CA ALA A 746 4.58 -13.62 -10.22
C ALA A 746 5.39 -14.37 -11.28
N ASP A 747 4.98 -15.58 -11.66
CA ASP A 747 5.70 -16.40 -12.64
C ASP A 747 5.52 -15.88 -14.08
N PRO A 748 6.58 -15.39 -14.75
CA PRO A 748 6.48 -14.86 -16.11
C PRO A 748 6.22 -15.92 -17.19
N ASN A 749 6.35 -17.22 -16.88
CA ASN A 749 6.19 -18.30 -17.85
C ASN A 749 4.79 -18.96 -17.82
N THR A 750 4.01 -18.70 -16.78
CA THR A 750 2.63 -19.19 -16.71
C THR A 750 1.78 -18.45 -17.75
N ASN A 751 0.88 -19.16 -18.44
CA ASN A 751 -0.13 -18.56 -19.33
C ASN A 751 -1.50 -19.18 -18.98
N ALA A 752 -2.14 -18.62 -17.96
CA ALA A 752 -3.38 -19.14 -17.40
C ALA A 752 -4.56 -19.04 -18.37
N ARG A 753 -5.42 -20.05 -18.35
CA ARG A 753 -6.70 -20.06 -19.07
C ARG A 753 -7.80 -19.34 -18.28
N LEU A 754 -8.67 -18.64 -19.01
CA LEU A 754 -9.86 -17.97 -18.49
C LEU A 754 -11.10 -18.45 -19.23
N GLU A 755 -12.22 -18.44 -18.53
CA GLU A 755 -13.55 -18.68 -19.09
C GLU A 755 -14.47 -17.52 -18.77
N GLN A 756 -15.28 -17.12 -19.75
CA GLN A 756 -16.27 -16.06 -19.60
C GLN A 756 -17.68 -16.58 -19.80
N ASP A 757 -18.60 -16.01 -19.03
CA ASP A 757 -20.03 -16.32 -19.14
C ASP A 757 -20.62 -15.65 -20.39
N MET A 758 -21.23 -16.48 -21.25
CA MET A 758 -21.84 -16.04 -22.50
C MET A 758 -23.31 -15.62 -22.36
N ASP A 759 -23.84 -15.57 -21.13
CA ASP A 759 -25.20 -15.12 -20.85
C ASP A 759 -25.49 -13.72 -21.46
N PRO A 760 -26.55 -13.58 -22.29
CA PRO A 760 -26.92 -12.33 -22.94
C PRO A 760 -27.17 -11.16 -21.99
N VAL A 761 -27.68 -11.40 -20.79
CA VAL A 761 -27.97 -10.35 -19.80
C VAL A 761 -26.67 -9.83 -19.21
N LYS A 762 -25.77 -10.72 -18.77
CA LYS A 762 -24.45 -10.34 -18.26
C LYS A 762 -23.63 -9.59 -19.31
N ARG A 763 -23.66 -10.06 -20.57
CA ARG A 763 -22.98 -9.40 -21.69
C ARG A 763 -23.62 -8.07 -22.07
N GLY A 764 -24.95 -7.98 -22.09
CA GLY A 764 -25.66 -6.72 -22.29
C GLY A 764 -25.35 -5.68 -21.21
N ASN A 765 -25.20 -6.12 -19.95
CA ASN A 765 -24.74 -5.27 -18.86
C ASN A 765 -23.31 -4.74 -19.08
N MET A 766 -22.41 -5.53 -19.68
CA MET A 766 -21.08 -5.02 -20.06
C MET A 766 -21.18 -3.92 -21.10
N VAL A 767 -22.01 -4.10 -22.14
CA VAL A 767 -22.26 -3.09 -23.20
C VAL A 767 -22.81 -1.80 -22.60
N ARG A 768 -23.77 -1.89 -21.67
CA ARG A 768 -24.35 -0.74 -20.98
C ARG A 768 -23.32 0.04 -20.18
N ARG A 769 -22.34 -0.63 -19.58
CA ARG A 769 -21.28 -0.02 -18.75
C ARG A 769 -20.04 0.41 -19.53
N LEU A 770 -20.08 0.40 -20.86
CA LEU A 770 -19.01 0.99 -21.67
C LEU A 770 -19.01 2.53 -21.57
N PRO A 771 -17.85 3.17 -21.77
CA PRO A 771 -17.70 4.63 -21.73
C PRO A 771 -18.69 5.36 -22.63
N LYS A 772 -19.29 6.45 -22.13
CA LYS A 772 -20.45 7.11 -22.76
C LYS A 772 -20.23 7.44 -24.23
N ALA A 773 -19.13 8.11 -24.58
CA ALA A 773 -18.88 8.52 -25.96
C ALA A 773 -18.62 7.32 -26.89
N PHE A 774 -17.93 6.29 -26.40
CA PHE A 774 -17.73 5.05 -27.15
C PHE A 774 -19.03 4.25 -27.33
N ARG A 775 -19.81 4.11 -26.26
CA ARG A 775 -21.11 3.43 -26.23
C ARG A 775 -22.10 4.09 -27.19
N SER A 776 -22.16 5.42 -27.24
CA SER A 776 -23.03 6.12 -28.19
C SER A 776 -22.67 5.83 -29.65
N LYS A 777 -21.36 5.76 -29.99
CA LYS A 777 -20.91 5.37 -31.34
C LYS A 777 -21.27 3.91 -31.66
N LEU A 778 -21.15 3.02 -30.67
CA LEU A 778 -21.54 1.62 -30.78
C LEU A 778 -23.05 1.48 -31.01
N TYR A 779 -23.86 2.19 -30.24
CA TYR A 779 -25.31 2.18 -30.39
C TYR A 779 -25.74 2.70 -31.75
N PHE A 780 -25.16 3.80 -32.23
CA PHE A 780 -25.45 4.31 -33.57
C PHE A 780 -25.10 3.29 -34.67
N GLN A 781 -23.97 2.58 -34.53
CA GLN A 781 -23.56 1.54 -35.48
C GLN A 781 -24.58 0.38 -35.51
N PHE A 782 -25.02 -0.09 -34.34
CA PHE A 782 -26.01 -1.17 -34.24
C PHE A 782 -27.44 -0.73 -34.59
N GLN A 783 -27.82 0.52 -34.30
CA GLN A 783 -29.08 1.11 -34.74
C GLN A 783 -29.18 1.04 -36.27
N LYS A 784 -28.10 1.45 -36.98
CA LYS A 784 -28.03 1.37 -38.43
C LYS A 784 -28.09 -0.08 -38.93
N LYS A 785 -27.38 -1.00 -38.26
CA LYS A 785 -27.36 -2.42 -38.61
C LYS A 785 -28.74 -3.06 -38.47
N PHE A 786 -29.43 -2.81 -37.36
CA PHE A 786 -30.76 -3.32 -37.07
C PHE A 786 -31.88 -2.56 -37.79
N GLN A 787 -31.55 -1.51 -38.54
CA GLN A 787 -32.49 -0.67 -39.30
C GLN A 787 -33.59 -0.08 -38.40
N ILE A 788 -33.24 0.30 -37.16
CA ILE A 788 -34.20 0.84 -36.19
C ILE A 788 -34.43 2.33 -36.50
N PRO A 789 -35.68 2.77 -36.72
CA PRO A 789 -36.04 4.18 -36.90
C PRO A 789 -35.51 5.04 -35.75
N GLN A 790 -35.09 6.27 -36.04
CA GLN A 790 -34.47 7.16 -35.04
C GLN A 790 -35.42 7.48 -33.87
N LEU A 791 -36.71 7.63 -34.14
CA LEU A 791 -37.72 7.87 -33.10
C LEU A 791 -37.82 6.68 -32.14
N GLU A 792 -37.92 5.46 -32.68
CA GLU A 792 -38.00 4.23 -31.91
C GLU A 792 -36.71 3.99 -31.10
N PHE A 793 -35.55 4.27 -31.69
CA PHE A 793 -34.27 4.20 -30.99
C PHE A 793 -34.18 5.21 -29.83
N ASN A 794 -34.62 6.45 -30.04
CA ASN A 794 -34.65 7.45 -28.97
C ASN A 794 -35.59 7.01 -27.84
N THR A 795 -36.77 6.48 -28.16
CA THR A 795 -37.70 5.92 -27.17
C THR A 795 -37.08 4.75 -26.40
N MET A 796 -36.41 3.79 -27.07
CA MET A 796 -35.70 2.69 -26.40
C MET A 796 -34.56 3.18 -25.48
N MET A 797 -33.89 4.27 -25.85
CA MET A 797 -32.82 4.87 -25.05
C MET A 797 -33.37 5.68 -23.87
N GLU A 798 -34.50 6.37 -24.05
CA GLU A 798 -35.24 7.08 -23.01
C GLU A 798 -35.84 6.10 -21.97
N GLU A 799 -36.39 4.97 -22.42
CA GLU A 799 -36.90 3.90 -21.56
C GLU A 799 -35.80 3.15 -20.78
N SER A 800 -34.54 3.22 -21.24
CA SER A 800 -33.37 2.62 -20.57
C SER A 800 -32.52 3.62 -19.77
N THR A 801 -32.86 4.92 -19.84
CA THR A 801 -32.49 5.91 -18.84
C THR A 801 -33.41 5.76 -17.63
N ASP A 802 -33.09 4.84 -16.73
CA ASP A 802 -33.53 4.96 -15.34
C ASP A 802 -32.80 6.18 -14.73
N GLU A 803 -33.27 7.40 -15.03
CA GLU A 803 -32.91 8.61 -14.29
C GLU A 803 -33.96 8.84 -13.19
N ASP A 804 -33.72 8.28 -12.02
CA ASP A 804 -34.04 8.98 -10.78
C ASP A 804 -32.70 9.24 -10.09
N ALA A 805 -32.32 10.51 -9.96
CA ALA A 805 -31.19 10.94 -9.12
C ALA A 805 -31.39 10.58 -7.62
N ALA A 806 -32.55 10.01 -7.27
CA ALA A 806 -32.92 9.48 -5.96
C ALA A 806 -33.20 7.95 -5.97
N GLY A 807 -33.01 7.25 -7.09
CA GLY A 807 -33.40 5.85 -7.27
C GLY A 807 -32.24 4.86 -7.07
N PHE A 808 -32.39 3.91 -6.14
CA PHE A 808 -31.44 2.81 -5.87
C PHE A 808 -31.33 1.74 -7.00
N LYS A 809 -31.69 2.04 -8.25
CA LYS A 809 -31.70 1.06 -9.35
C LYS A 809 -30.32 0.97 -10.04
N ARG A 810 -29.74 -0.23 -10.06
CA ARG A 810 -28.48 -0.53 -10.78
C ARG A 810 -28.65 -0.33 -12.29
N ARG A 811 -27.64 0.21 -12.98
CA ARG A 811 -27.62 0.33 -14.45
C ARG A 811 -27.60 -1.07 -15.09
N MET A 812 -28.77 -1.54 -15.52
CA MET A 812 -28.90 -2.81 -16.25
C MET A 812 -29.04 -2.55 -17.75
N GLY A 813 -28.51 -3.47 -18.56
CA GLY A 813 -28.72 -3.47 -20.00
C GLY A 813 -30.18 -3.78 -20.33
N GLY A 814 -30.79 -2.92 -21.14
CA GLY A 814 -32.14 -3.07 -21.64
C GLY A 814 -32.23 -4.11 -22.77
N GLY A 815 -33.37 -4.13 -23.46
CA GLY A 815 -33.58 -5.03 -24.60
C GLY A 815 -32.58 -4.81 -25.74
N PHE A 816 -32.19 -3.55 -25.97
CA PHE A 816 -31.26 -3.18 -27.03
C PHE A 816 -29.83 -3.71 -26.78
N GLU A 817 -29.29 -3.55 -25.57
CA GLU A 817 -27.94 -4.05 -25.24
C GLU A 817 -27.87 -5.57 -25.23
N ARG A 818 -28.94 -6.25 -24.78
CA ARG A 818 -29.04 -7.71 -24.87
C ARG A 818 -29.05 -8.19 -26.31
N ARG A 819 -29.77 -7.48 -27.19
CA ARG A 819 -29.77 -7.76 -28.63
C ARG A 819 -28.39 -7.62 -29.24
N ILE A 820 -27.63 -6.57 -28.89
CA ILE A 820 -26.22 -6.42 -29.30
C ILE A 820 -25.38 -7.63 -28.82
N ALA A 821 -25.58 -8.06 -27.57
CA ALA A 821 -24.83 -9.15 -26.98
C ALA A 821 -25.14 -10.55 -27.57
N GLN A 822 -26.32 -10.71 -28.20
CA GLN A 822 -26.79 -11.95 -28.84
C GLN A 822 -26.35 -12.09 -30.29
N GLU A 823 -25.77 -11.06 -30.88
CA GLU A 823 -25.27 -11.10 -32.26
C GLU A 823 -24.22 -12.21 -32.43
N PRO A 824 -24.14 -12.83 -33.63
CA PRO A 824 -23.08 -13.78 -33.92
C PRO A 824 -21.71 -13.21 -33.59
N ALA A 825 -20.87 -13.98 -32.91
CA ALA A 825 -19.63 -13.49 -32.31
C ALA A 825 -18.72 -12.75 -33.31
N ASP A 826 -18.63 -13.24 -34.55
CA ASP A 826 -17.81 -12.63 -35.60
C ASP A 826 -18.37 -11.28 -36.08
N GLU A 827 -19.68 -11.15 -36.17
CA GLU A 827 -20.33 -9.89 -36.53
C GLU A 827 -20.18 -8.85 -35.42
N LEU A 828 -20.43 -9.24 -34.17
CA LEU A 828 -20.22 -8.39 -33.00
C LEU A 828 -18.77 -7.88 -32.95
N ARG A 829 -17.79 -8.78 -33.15
CA ARG A 829 -16.36 -8.44 -33.21
C ARG A 829 -16.07 -7.42 -34.31
N ASN A 830 -16.63 -7.60 -35.50
CA ASN A 830 -16.40 -6.71 -36.63
C ASN A 830 -16.97 -5.31 -36.37
N GLU A 831 -18.17 -5.20 -35.82
CA GLU A 831 -18.79 -3.92 -35.48
C GLU A 831 -18.03 -3.20 -34.37
N VAL A 832 -17.70 -3.89 -33.28
CA VAL A 832 -16.91 -3.32 -32.17
C VAL A 832 -15.54 -2.85 -32.67
N ARG A 833 -14.83 -3.64 -33.49
CA ARG A 833 -13.57 -3.24 -34.12
C ARG A 833 -13.74 -2.01 -35.03
N GLY A 834 -14.85 -1.94 -35.77
CA GLY A 834 -15.19 -0.78 -36.60
C GLY A 834 -15.33 0.51 -35.78
N VAL A 835 -16.00 0.43 -34.62
CA VAL A 835 -16.18 1.57 -33.70
C VAL A 835 -14.86 1.99 -33.05
N ILE A 836 -14.02 1.03 -32.66
CA ILE A 836 -12.67 1.29 -32.15
C ILE A 836 -11.85 2.07 -33.19
N LYS A 837 -11.83 1.60 -34.45
CA LYS A 837 -11.12 2.28 -35.55
C LYS A 837 -11.63 3.70 -35.80
N LYS A 838 -12.95 3.92 -35.77
CA LYS A 838 -13.56 5.25 -35.92
C LYS A 838 -13.19 6.19 -34.77
N THR A 839 -13.04 5.66 -33.56
CA THR A 839 -12.68 6.44 -32.37
C THR A 839 -11.21 6.87 -32.41
N ILE A 840 -10.30 5.98 -32.83
CA ILE A 840 -8.85 6.21 -32.79
C ILE A 840 -8.33 6.92 -34.05
N GLY A 841 -8.90 6.60 -35.22
CA GLY A 841 -8.29 6.92 -36.52
C GLY A 841 -8.04 8.41 -36.74
N TRP A 842 -9.04 9.25 -36.52
CA TRP A 842 -8.89 10.69 -36.74
C TRP A 842 -8.00 11.36 -35.70
N PRO A 843 -8.21 11.20 -34.37
CA PRO A 843 -7.34 11.80 -33.36
C PRO A 843 -5.87 11.38 -33.49
N SER A 844 -5.59 10.10 -33.75
CA SER A 844 -4.20 9.61 -33.91
C SER A 844 -3.53 10.15 -35.18
N THR A 845 -4.28 10.32 -36.27
CA THR A 845 -3.77 10.94 -37.51
C THR A 845 -3.38 12.39 -37.29
N VAL A 846 -4.29 13.18 -36.70
CA VAL A 846 -4.02 14.58 -36.36
C VAL A 846 -2.85 14.69 -35.39
N GLN A 847 -2.77 13.82 -34.40
CA GLN A 847 -1.67 13.81 -33.43
C GLN A 847 -0.32 13.46 -34.08
N SER A 848 -0.31 12.55 -35.06
CA SER A 848 0.90 12.19 -35.80
C SER A 848 1.38 13.34 -36.67
N LEU A 849 0.47 14.02 -37.40
CA LEU A 849 0.77 15.23 -38.18
C LEU A 849 1.24 16.38 -37.28
N LYS A 850 0.57 16.58 -36.15
CA LYS A 850 0.96 17.58 -35.14
C LYS A 850 2.39 17.30 -34.66
N GLY A 851 2.73 16.06 -34.36
CA GLY A 851 4.09 15.68 -33.94
C GLY A 851 5.17 16.06 -34.96
N ILE A 852 4.88 15.95 -36.26
CA ILE A 852 5.80 16.36 -37.33
C ILE A 852 6.01 17.87 -37.30
N ALA A 853 4.93 18.64 -37.20
CA ALA A 853 4.96 20.10 -37.20
C ALA A 853 5.60 20.67 -35.92
N THR A 854 5.28 20.10 -34.75
CA THR A 854 5.73 20.63 -33.45
C THR A 854 7.11 20.16 -33.04
N GLY A 855 7.59 19.01 -33.55
CA GLY A 855 8.91 18.47 -33.23
C GLY A 855 10.08 19.18 -33.92
N GLY A 856 9.81 19.92 -35.01
CA GLY A 856 10.85 20.50 -35.88
C GLY A 856 11.43 19.47 -36.86
N PHE A 857 11.80 19.92 -38.07
CA PHE A 857 12.14 19.02 -39.18
C PHE A 857 13.26 18.01 -38.85
N GLY A 858 14.35 18.47 -38.22
CA GLY A 858 15.50 17.61 -37.87
C GLY A 858 15.19 16.54 -36.81
N ARG A 859 14.51 16.90 -35.72
CA ARG A 859 14.15 15.95 -34.64
C ARG A 859 13.09 14.96 -35.11
N THR A 860 12.11 15.41 -35.90
CA THR A 860 11.08 14.55 -36.48
C THR A 860 11.68 13.53 -37.46
N TYR A 861 12.57 13.96 -38.35
CA TYR A 861 13.23 13.06 -39.31
C TYR A 861 14.01 11.96 -38.60
N ARG A 862 14.80 12.33 -37.57
CA ARG A 862 15.53 11.37 -36.72
C ARG A 862 14.58 10.35 -36.08
N TYR A 863 13.50 10.80 -35.46
CA TYR A 863 12.50 9.92 -34.84
C TYR A 863 11.85 8.94 -35.81
N MET A 864 11.48 9.43 -36.99
CA MET A 864 10.88 8.57 -38.02
C MET A 864 11.88 7.54 -38.56
N SER A 865 13.14 7.93 -38.77
CA SER A 865 14.18 7.01 -39.26
C SER A 865 14.45 5.85 -38.30
N GLU A 866 14.60 6.13 -37.00
CA GLU A 866 14.79 5.11 -35.94
C GLU A 866 13.61 4.12 -35.87
N LYS A 867 12.42 4.60 -36.19
CA LYS A 867 11.16 3.84 -36.19
C LYS A 867 11.00 2.95 -37.42
N MET A 868 11.35 3.47 -38.59
CA MET A 868 11.38 2.69 -39.84
C MET A 868 12.41 1.56 -39.79
N GLU A 869 13.57 1.80 -39.16
CA GLU A 869 14.58 0.77 -38.95
C GLU A 869 14.05 -0.37 -38.08
N LYS A 870 13.36 -0.05 -36.98
CA LYS A 870 12.70 -1.06 -36.11
C LYS A 870 11.63 -1.85 -36.86
N HIS A 871 10.84 -1.22 -37.71
CA HIS A 871 9.87 -1.93 -38.55
C HIS A 871 10.56 -2.90 -39.53
N ALA A 872 11.66 -2.49 -40.16
CA ALA A 872 12.44 -3.36 -41.05
C ALA A 872 13.04 -4.57 -40.31
N GLN A 873 13.63 -4.35 -39.13
CA GLN A 873 14.15 -5.42 -38.26
C GLN A 873 13.04 -6.36 -37.77
N GLY A 874 11.89 -5.81 -37.34
CA GLY A 874 10.72 -6.57 -36.92
C GLY A 874 10.18 -7.46 -38.04
N LYS A 875 10.08 -6.94 -39.28
CA LYS A 875 9.64 -7.72 -40.45
C LYS A 875 10.59 -8.88 -40.76
N LYS A 876 11.92 -8.67 -40.67
CA LYS A 876 12.91 -9.75 -40.82
C LYS A 876 12.75 -10.81 -39.74
N LYS A 877 12.57 -10.40 -38.48
CA LYS A 877 12.37 -11.32 -37.34
C LYS A 877 11.08 -12.12 -37.47
N ALA A 878 9.98 -11.48 -37.88
CA ALA A 878 8.70 -12.14 -38.14
C ALA A 878 8.80 -13.15 -39.29
N ALA A 879 9.49 -12.80 -40.38
CA ALA A 879 9.74 -13.71 -41.50
C ALA A 879 10.55 -14.94 -41.06
N ASN A 880 11.61 -14.74 -40.27
CA ASN A 880 12.41 -15.84 -39.72
C ASN A 880 11.59 -16.72 -38.75
N ALA A 881 10.77 -16.11 -37.88
CA ALA A 881 9.91 -16.86 -36.98
C ALA A 881 8.84 -17.68 -37.73
N ALA A 882 8.27 -17.13 -38.80
CA ALA A 882 7.33 -17.83 -39.68
C ALA A 882 8.00 -18.99 -40.42
N ALA A 883 9.24 -18.82 -40.89
CA ALA A 883 10.02 -19.89 -41.51
C ALA A 883 10.29 -21.05 -40.52
N VAL A 884 10.73 -20.73 -39.30
CA VAL A 884 10.96 -21.73 -38.24
C VAL A 884 9.67 -22.43 -37.80
N ALA A 885 8.55 -21.71 -37.74
CA ALA A 885 7.25 -22.30 -37.43
C ALA A 885 6.77 -23.25 -38.54
N ALA A 886 6.95 -22.87 -39.81
CA ALA A 886 6.63 -23.73 -40.95
C ALA A 886 7.51 -25.00 -40.99
N GLU A 887 8.79 -24.88 -40.62
CA GLU A 887 9.71 -26.01 -40.52
C GLU A 887 9.34 -26.96 -39.37
N LYS A 888 8.94 -26.41 -38.21
CA LYS A 888 8.39 -27.19 -37.09
C LYS A 888 7.08 -27.90 -37.49
N GLU A 889 6.16 -27.21 -38.14
CA GLU A 889 4.88 -27.79 -38.56
C GLU A 889 5.08 -28.88 -39.62
N ALA A 890 6.04 -28.70 -40.53
CA ALA A 890 6.45 -29.73 -41.48
C ALA A 890 7.08 -30.95 -40.78
N SER A 891 7.91 -30.74 -39.74
CA SER A 891 8.51 -31.83 -38.96
C SER A 891 7.49 -32.62 -38.14
N VAL A 892 6.47 -31.96 -37.58
CA VAL A 892 5.38 -32.61 -36.83
C VAL A 892 4.50 -33.42 -37.79
N LYS A 893 4.14 -32.85 -38.95
CA LYS A 893 3.40 -33.57 -40.00
C LYS A 893 4.18 -34.75 -40.58
N ALA A 894 5.52 -34.66 -40.64
CA ALA A 894 6.37 -35.78 -41.05
C ALA A 894 6.40 -36.89 -39.97
N ALA A 895 6.47 -36.52 -38.68
CA ALA A 895 6.43 -37.46 -37.56
C ALA A 895 5.07 -38.18 -37.41
N GLU A 896 3.95 -37.51 -37.69
CA GLU A 896 2.61 -38.12 -37.75
C GLU A 896 2.43 -39.04 -38.97
N LYS A 897 3.15 -38.79 -40.07
CA LYS A 897 3.17 -39.68 -41.24
C LYS A 897 3.99 -40.95 -40.99
N ASP A 898 5.09 -40.85 -40.25
CA ASP A 898 5.92 -42.00 -39.85
C ASP A 898 5.24 -42.88 -38.78
N SER A 899 4.43 -42.28 -37.89
CA SER A 899 3.66 -43.04 -36.90
C SER A 899 2.47 -43.79 -37.51
N SER A 900 1.86 -43.24 -38.56
CA SER A 900 0.78 -43.89 -39.31
C SER A 900 1.29 -44.99 -40.27
N ALA A 901 2.50 -44.86 -40.81
CA ALA A 901 3.12 -45.92 -41.63
C ALA A 901 3.53 -47.17 -40.82
N LYS A 902 3.94 -47.01 -39.56
CA LYS A 902 4.28 -48.14 -38.66
C LYS A 902 3.09 -48.89 -38.09
N ALA A 903 1.87 -48.36 -38.20
CA ALA A 903 0.64 -49.04 -37.76
C ALA A 903 0.03 -49.97 -38.83
N ALA A 904 0.52 -49.94 -40.08
CA ALA A 904 -0.02 -50.72 -41.19
C ALA A 904 0.68 -52.09 -41.42
N GLU A 905 1.73 -52.42 -40.66
CA GLU A 905 2.39 -53.74 -40.71
C GLU A 905 2.30 -54.46 -39.37
N LYS A 906 1.23 -55.26 -39.19
CA LYS A 906 1.30 -56.50 -38.39
C LYS A 906 0.31 -57.54 -38.93
N PRO A 907 0.70 -58.83 -39.07
CA PRO A 907 -0.10 -59.84 -39.74
C PRO A 907 -1.16 -60.46 -38.82
N ALA A 908 -2.27 -60.87 -39.42
CA ALA A 908 -3.37 -61.56 -38.78
C ALA A 908 -2.97 -62.99 -38.37
N GLU A 909 -3.18 -63.35 -37.10
CA GLU A 909 -3.09 -64.73 -36.64
C GLU A 909 -4.37 -65.15 -35.90
N LYS A 910 -4.82 -66.36 -36.25
CA LYS A 910 -6.14 -66.93 -35.98
C LYS A 910 -6.34 -67.33 -34.52
N SER A 911 -7.58 -67.17 -34.07
CA SER A 911 -8.16 -67.70 -32.84
C SER A 911 -8.21 -69.23 -32.82
N ALA A 912 -7.71 -69.85 -31.74
CA ALA A 912 -8.13 -71.17 -31.28
C ALA A 912 -7.96 -71.28 -29.75
N ASP A 913 -9.09 -71.13 -29.06
CA ASP A 913 -9.60 -71.95 -27.95
C ASP A 913 -8.61 -72.85 -27.17
N LYS A 914 -8.50 -72.62 -25.85
CA LYS A 914 -8.76 -73.64 -24.81
C LYS A 914 -8.49 -73.17 -23.38
N ASP A 915 -9.44 -73.53 -22.53
CA ASP A 915 -9.40 -73.60 -21.07
C ASP A 915 -8.12 -74.22 -20.47
N ALA A 916 -7.63 -73.65 -19.36
CA ALA A 916 -7.43 -74.33 -18.07
C ALA A 916 -6.67 -73.45 -17.05
N LYS A 917 -7.28 -73.28 -15.88
CA LYS A 917 -6.73 -72.89 -14.56
C LYS A 917 -5.60 -73.84 -14.08
N PRO A 918 -4.98 -73.62 -12.89
CA PRO A 918 -4.45 -72.38 -12.31
C PRO A 918 -3.07 -72.59 -11.61
N GLU A 919 -2.34 -71.50 -11.36
CA GLU A 919 -1.67 -71.21 -10.07
C GLU A 919 -1.40 -69.70 -9.95
#